data_AF-A0AAW0G5X6-F1
#
_entry.id   AF-A0AAW0G5X6-F1
#
_cell.length_a   1.000
_cell.length_b   1.000
_cell.length_c   1.000
_cell.angle_alpha   90.00
_cell.angle_beta   90.00
_cell.angle_gamma   90.00
#
_symmetry.space_group_name_H-M   'P 1'
#
loop_
_entity.id
_entity.type
_entity.pdbx_description
1 polymer ?
#
loop_
_entity_poly.entity_id
_entity_poly.type
_entity_poly.pdbx_seq_one_letter_code
_entity_poly.pdbx_strand_id
1 'polypeptide(L)'
;MASQTSSPLDIDSDENIPFIQDNWIRKNKVYPVENTPSYIATAHNEVFEIPSSLKVPIPDSNTTIATFLECRIPSLSSNFIQPKLASWFSDDHPNTPLRDLFNSDRHLPPRETIKGLLKISGQQWFDGRRSIRDPRYNKGAERFPLSALSVWQMLTDTRHTFDSWKVAQHWVLNMGLQTQSAVTVGLSREVVSLFSQLGWSVPVRPGHVSMEATEFARLLCSGPETERRGWLSDAIIDLMVMVLNERLGSTSVRGTLIGDVRVIDGLMRTSAVKDFDVRKRNKDLYNISDAVHKGTVSSLYFPVCAGACHWVIMHVNFTDSSVQIGDSHPSLGFQLKKELAALQQWSQKVLGRRLVVLKSPLPIGTQKDSMSCGLHAINSIAHHVFGDPLLEATGVAEDRLRWFSLLVTRFGLPPQRRIVINDLLNPTQSESISITTHYSPTGPSSPIDPGSPSTPTSTPSTLPSQATTDLQTEIDDSDVPPQADTVDYKISINPKGTELNTSPLSSFKRLFQQPKLPSKSIGKRKAPQSQQEEVLPKRQKTTEEPKVVGTSKSATYARDTRVQIKAGTFAVVRTKLREWQKEIKQFDAKAEFKVDDPVNVRCGRCGNWYNMSDPYITRPHRRHLNGNCKGNGSKSLVGMLKDGTWKGKATASKEVESKEPCPGLSERQNPLIPLYCDRTGAVGGGARSVTKIAEEMYGEETIFKLLSDQQKIRVRERQRIEHRWRNVQREH
;
A
#
# COMPACT_ATOMS: atom_id res chain seq x y z
N MET A 1 -35.87 47.75 31.58
CA MET A 1 -34.53 47.18 31.35
C MET A 1 -34.68 46.12 30.27
N ALA A 2 -34.34 46.47 29.02
CA ALA A 2 -34.57 45.64 27.85
C ALA A 2 -33.46 44.58 27.72
N SER A 3 -33.89 43.32 27.58
CA SER A 3 -33.05 42.15 27.35
C SER A 3 -32.44 42.22 25.94
N GLN A 4 -31.13 42.42 25.85
CA GLN A 4 -30.37 42.27 24.61
C GLN A 4 -30.31 40.78 24.24
N THR A 5 -31.07 40.41 23.23
CA THR A 5 -30.94 39.13 22.52
C THR A 5 -29.65 39.17 21.71
N SER A 6 -28.72 38.25 22.02
CA SER A 6 -27.52 38.02 21.21
C SER A 6 -27.91 37.51 19.82
N SER A 7 -27.69 38.33 18.79
CA SER A 7 -27.86 37.92 17.40
C SER A 7 -26.94 36.74 17.06
N PRO A 8 -27.37 35.78 16.23
CA PRO A 8 -26.53 34.69 15.76
C PRO A 8 -25.32 35.26 15.02
N LEU A 9 -24.13 34.71 15.28
CA LEU A 9 -22.92 35.01 14.53
C LEU A 9 -23.15 34.63 13.06
N ASP A 10 -23.14 35.65 12.19
CA ASP A 10 -23.27 35.54 10.75
C ASP A 10 -21.93 35.04 10.18
N ILE A 11 -21.77 33.72 10.06
CA ILE A 11 -20.51 33.04 9.65
C ILE A 11 -20.30 33.12 8.12
N ASP A 12 -21.26 33.64 7.35
CA ASP A 12 -21.26 33.59 5.88
C ASP A 12 -20.74 34.86 5.18
N SER A 13 -20.16 35.83 5.90
CA SER A 13 -19.71 37.11 5.29
C SER A 13 -18.25 37.15 4.77
N ASP A 14 -17.46 36.10 5.01
CA ASP A 14 -16.01 36.08 4.65
C ASP A 14 -15.71 35.58 3.22
N GLU A 15 -16.71 35.16 2.43
CA GLU A 15 -16.47 34.48 1.15
C GLU A 15 -15.90 35.38 0.02
N ASN A 16 -15.90 36.71 0.17
CA ASN A 16 -15.51 37.64 -0.91
C ASN A 16 -14.34 38.58 -0.59
N ILE A 17 -13.56 38.31 0.46
CA ILE A 17 -12.39 39.17 0.76
C ILE A 17 -11.29 38.89 -0.28
N PRO A 18 -10.87 39.86 -1.12
CA PRO A 18 -9.81 39.62 -2.09
C PRO A 18 -8.45 39.49 -1.38
N PHE A 19 -7.58 38.62 -1.91
CA PHE A 19 -6.21 38.51 -1.42
C PHE A 19 -5.38 39.76 -1.80
N ILE A 20 -5.07 40.60 -0.81
CA ILE A 20 -4.22 41.79 -0.99
C ILE A 20 -2.75 41.40 -0.76
N GLN A 21 -2.00 41.18 -1.84
CA GLN A 21 -0.61 40.69 -1.79
C GLN A 21 0.29 41.48 -0.84
N ASP A 22 0.17 42.82 -0.84
CA ASP A 22 0.98 43.72 -0.01
C ASP A 22 0.77 43.53 1.49
N ASN A 23 -0.35 42.95 1.91
CA ASN A 23 -0.59 42.67 3.33
C ASN A 23 0.06 41.36 3.80
N TRP A 24 0.46 40.48 2.89
CA TRP A 24 0.85 39.11 3.22
C TRP A 24 2.28 38.78 2.82
N ILE A 25 2.68 39.11 1.59
CA ILE A 25 3.95 38.70 1.02
C ILE A 25 5.08 39.64 1.50
N ARG A 26 6.20 39.05 1.97
CA ARG A 26 7.36 39.75 2.56
C ARG A 26 7.04 40.58 3.81
N LYS A 27 5.98 40.23 4.54
CA LYS A 27 5.57 40.92 5.79
C LYS A 27 5.96 40.17 7.07
N ASN A 28 6.89 39.21 6.97
CA ASN A 28 7.28 38.33 8.09
C ASN A 28 6.08 37.64 8.76
N LYS A 29 5.02 37.39 7.99
CA LYS A 29 3.84 36.66 8.44
C LYS A 29 4.08 35.16 8.33
N VAL A 30 3.44 34.41 9.22
CA VAL A 30 3.44 32.94 9.19
C VAL A 30 2.28 32.46 8.33
N TYR A 31 2.54 31.53 7.43
CA TYR A 31 1.49 30.89 6.63
C TYR A 31 0.61 30.00 7.54
N PRO A 32 -0.71 30.23 7.63
CA PRO A 32 -1.58 29.58 8.60
C PRO A 32 -2.02 28.16 8.17
N VAL A 33 -1.10 27.18 8.13
CA VAL A 33 -1.31 25.83 7.56
C VAL A 33 -2.59 25.11 8.04
N GLU A 34 -2.95 25.21 9.32
CA GLU A 34 -4.10 24.46 9.88
C GLU A 34 -5.46 25.11 9.60
N ASN A 35 -5.48 26.44 9.40
CA ASN A 35 -6.70 27.23 9.24
C ASN A 35 -6.48 28.31 8.18
N THR A 36 -6.03 27.90 6.99
CA THR A 36 -5.76 28.85 5.90
C THR A 36 -7.08 29.50 5.47
N PRO A 37 -7.24 30.83 5.60
CA PRO A 37 -8.41 31.53 5.08
C PRO A 37 -8.61 31.25 3.58
N SER A 38 -9.86 31.12 3.14
CA SER A 38 -10.22 30.74 1.76
C SER A 38 -9.52 31.61 0.71
N TYR A 39 -9.50 32.94 0.90
CA TYR A 39 -8.83 33.87 -0.04
C TYR A 39 -7.31 33.69 -0.13
N ILE A 40 -6.64 33.27 0.97
CA ILE A 40 -5.21 32.91 0.95
C ILE A 40 -5.02 31.58 0.24
N ALA A 41 -5.89 30.60 0.48
CA ALA A 41 -5.84 29.30 -0.17
C ALA A 41 -6.04 29.42 -1.68
N THR A 42 -7.01 30.22 -2.14
CA THR A 42 -7.25 30.51 -3.55
C THR A 42 -6.04 31.16 -4.21
N ALA A 43 -5.52 32.26 -3.63
CA ALA A 43 -4.33 32.94 -4.18
C ALA A 43 -3.07 32.06 -4.17
N HIS A 44 -2.90 31.22 -3.14
CA HIS A 44 -1.83 30.22 -3.12
C HIS A 44 -2.02 29.21 -4.26
N ASN A 45 -3.22 28.67 -4.43
CA ASN A 45 -3.50 27.68 -5.46
C ASN A 45 -3.27 28.25 -6.86
N GLU A 46 -3.68 29.49 -7.15
CA GLU A 46 -3.42 30.17 -8.44
C GLU A 46 -1.91 30.25 -8.75
N VAL A 47 -1.07 30.56 -7.76
CA VAL A 47 0.40 30.66 -7.95
C VAL A 47 1.04 29.29 -8.24
N PHE A 48 0.48 28.22 -7.69
CA PHE A 48 0.96 26.85 -7.88
C PHE A 48 0.19 26.09 -8.98
N GLU A 49 -0.83 26.69 -9.59
CA GLU A 49 -1.65 26.07 -10.62
C GLU A 49 -0.82 25.81 -11.89
N ILE A 50 -1.02 24.65 -12.49
CA ILE A 50 -0.34 24.28 -13.73
C ILE A 50 -1.03 25.05 -14.86
N PRO A 51 -0.33 25.90 -15.64
CA PRO A 51 -0.94 26.65 -16.72
C PRO A 51 -1.62 25.72 -17.73
N SER A 52 -2.86 26.00 -18.10
CA SER A 52 -3.62 25.21 -19.10
C SER A 52 -2.95 25.18 -20.49
N SER A 53 -2.10 26.16 -20.79
CA SER A 53 -1.28 26.22 -22.00
C SER A 53 -0.16 25.17 -22.04
N LEU A 54 0.22 24.63 -20.88
CA LEU A 54 1.09 23.48 -20.79
C LEU A 54 0.25 22.27 -21.25
N LYS A 55 0.28 21.99 -22.57
CA LYS A 55 -0.13 20.68 -23.10
C LYS A 55 0.87 19.67 -22.54
N VAL A 56 0.61 19.24 -21.31
CA VAL A 56 1.50 18.36 -20.57
C VAL A 56 1.63 17.08 -21.40
N PRO A 57 2.84 16.57 -21.67
CA PRO A 57 3.04 15.27 -22.31
C PRO A 57 2.64 14.09 -21.39
N ILE A 58 1.79 14.33 -20.39
CA ILE A 58 1.21 13.28 -19.57
C ILE A 58 0.06 12.68 -20.39
N PRO A 59 0.06 11.37 -20.59
CA PRO A 59 -1.04 10.69 -21.25
C PRO A 59 -2.35 10.97 -20.54
N ASP A 60 -3.41 11.27 -21.31
CA ASP A 60 -4.75 11.44 -20.75
C ASP A 60 -5.14 10.21 -19.92
N SER A 61 -5.92 10.39 -18.85
CA SER A 61 -6.36 9.28 -17.99
C SER A 61 -7.07 8.14 -18.76
N ASN A 62 -7.68 8.45 -19.91
CA ASN A 62 -8.32 7.50 -20.83
C ASN A 62 -7.34 6.81 -21.80
N THR A 63 -6.08 7.23 -21.85
CA THR A 63 -5.04 6.49 -22.60
C THR A 63 -4.99 5.07 -22.04
N THR A 64 -5.02 4.08 -22.92
CA THR A 64 -5.06 2.68 -22.51
C THR A 64 -3.79 2.31 -21.75
N ILE A 65 -3.87 1.32 -20.87
CA ILE A 65 -2.68 0.85 -20.14
C ILE A 65 -1.57 0.44 -21.12
N ALA A 66 -1.91 -0.23 -22.22
CA ALA A 66 -0.94 -0.64 -23.25
C ALA A 66 -0.16 0.58 -23.81
N THR A 67 -0.88 1.59 -24.31
CA THR A 67 -0.25 2.82 -24.84
C THR A 67 0.46 3.63 -23.76
N PHE A 68 -0.09 3.65 -22.54
CA PHE A 68 0.53 4.33 -21.40
C PHE A 68 1.91 3.74 -21.07
N LEU A 69 2.05 2.41 -21.13
CA LEU A 69 3.33 1.73 -20.86
C LEU A 69 4.40 1.97 -21.94
N GLU A 70 4.01 2.42 -23.13
CA GLU A 70 4.93 2.85 -24.20
C GLU A 70 5.43 4.30 -24.00
N CYS A 71 4.81 5.06 -23.10
CA CYS A 71 5.16 6.45 -22.86
C CYS A 71 6.51 6.59 -22.13
N ARG A 72 7.27 7.62 -22.51
CA ARG A 72 8.53 7.98 -21.86
C ARG A 72 8.25 8.89 -20.66
N ILE A 73 8.15 8.28 -19.48
CA ILE A 73 7.96 9.02 -18.23
C ILE A 73 9.30 9.18 -17.50
N PRO A 74 9.73 10.42 -17.17
CA PRO A 74 10.96 10.66 -16.43
C PRO A 74 11.07 9.79 -15.17
N SER A 75 12.25 9.21 -14.93
CA SER A 75 12.50 8.38 -13.75
C SER A 75 12.73 9.24 -12.50
N LEU A 76 12.54 8.63 -11.32
CA LEU A 76 12.88 9.26 -10.04
C LEU A 76 14.38 9.21 -9.81
N SER A 77 14.96 10.32 -9.35
CA SER A 77 16.36 10.35 -8.96
C SER A 77 16.60 9.46 -7.73
N SER A 78 17.67 8.66 -7.77
CA SER A 78 18.14 7.83 -6.65
C SER A 78 19.07 8.58 -5.67
N ASN A 79 19.47 9.81 -6.00
CA ASN A 79 20.55 10.51 -5.29
C ASN A 79 20.12 11.09 -3.93
N PHE A 80 20.95 10.81 -2.91
CA PHE A 80 20.67 11.10 -1.49
C PHE A 80 21.14 12.47 -0.99
N ILE A 81 21.99 13.18 -1.74
CA ILE A 81 22.50 14.49 -1.30
C ILE A 81 21.45 15.55 -1.64
N GLN A 82 20.63 15.88 -0.65
CA GLN A 82 19.61 16.90 -0.79
C GLN A 82 20.05 18.17 -0.05
N PRO A 83 20.15 19.31 -0.74
CA PRO A 83 20.33 20.58 -0.05
C PRO A 83 19.09 20.89 0.80
N LYS A 84 19.20 21.87 1.70
CA LYS A 84 18.10 22.30 2.56
C LYS A 84 16.87 22.64 1.70
N LEU A 85 15.68 22.16 2.06
CA LEU A 85 14.47 22.36 1.26
C LEU A 85 14.21 23.84 0.91
N ALA A 86 14.45 24.76 1.84
CA ALA A 86 14.29 26.19 1.60
C ALA A 86 15.21 26.76 0.51
N SER A 87 16.39 26.17 0.28
CA SER A 87 17.32 26.64 -0.76
C SER A 87 16.88 26.26 -2.18
N TRP A 88 15.81 25.48 -2.32
CA TRP A 88 15.15 25.26 -3.61
C TRP A 88 14.33 26.48 -4.01
N PHE A 89 13.94 27.35 -3.10
CA PHE A 89 13.17 28.54 -3.44
C PHE A 89 14.09 29.74 -3.66
N SER A 90 13.66 30.67 -4.51
CA SER A 90 14.47 31.78 -4.99
C SER A 90 13.70 33.09 -5.01
N ASP A 91 14.40 34.19 -4.72
CA ASP A 91 13.85 35.54 -4.86
C ASP A 91 13.83 36.02 -6.32
N ASP A 92 14.68 35.43 -7.17
CA ASP A 92 14.75 35.71 -8.60
C ASP A 92 13.45 35.34 -9.32
N HIS A 93 13.14 36.07 -10.40
CA HIS A 93 12.08 35.68 -11.32
C HIS A 93 12.35 34.34 -12.01
N PRO A 94 11.31 33.59 -12.41
CA PRO A 94 11.49 32.43 -13.27
C PRO A 94 12.14 32.84 -14.60
N ASN A 95 13.15 32.07 -15.03
CA ASN A 95 13.87 32.25 -16.28
C ASN A 95 13.90 30.96 -17.13
N THR A 96 13.32 29.87 -16.63
CA THR A 96 13.26 28.58 -17.30
C THR A 96 11.79 28.18 -17.51
N PRO A 97 11.38 27.84 -18.74
CA PRO A 97 10.00 27.44 -19.02
C PRO A 97 9.69 26.06 -18.42
N LEU A 98 8.44 25.86 -17.99
CA LEU A 98 7.99 24.59 -17.40
C LEU A 98 8.17 23.38 -18.33
N ARG A 99 8.18 23.58 -19.65
CA ARG A 99 8.35 22.50 -20.63
C ARG A 99 9.69 21.76 -20.48
N ASP A 100 10.71 22.43 -19.95
CA ASP A 100 12.03 21.84 -19.77
C ASP A 100 12.04 20.78 -18.65
N LEU A 101 10.98 20.73 -17.83
CA LEU A 101 10.78 19.69 -16.83
C LEU A 101 10.45 18.32 -17.44
N PHE A 102 9.99 18.28 -18.71
CA PHE A 102 9.64 17.04 -19.41
C PHE A 102 10.78 16.48 -20.26
N ASN A 103 11.97 17.07 -20.22
CA ASN A 103 13.13 16.51 -20.91
C ASN A 103 13.43 15.10 -20.36
N SER A 104 13.60 14.11 -21.25
CA SER A 104 13.87 12.72 -20.87
C SER A 104 15.13 12.55 -20.02
N ASP A 105 16.11 13.45 -20.19
CA ASP A 105 17.38 13.40 -19.46
C ASP A 105 17.28 13.99 -18.05
N ARG A 106 16.12 14.59 -17.70
CA ARG A 106 15.86 15.17 -16.39
C ARG A 106 15.07 14.21 -15.51
N HIS A 107 15.74 13.60 -14.55
CA HIS A 107 15.12 12.84 -13.47
C HIS A 107 14.30 13.72 -12.52
N LEU A 108 13.14 13.19 -12.09
CA LEU A 108 12.27 13.80 -11.08
C LEU A 108 12.97 13.87 -9.71
N PRO A 109 12.68 14.90 -8.88
CA PRO A 109 13.10 14.89 -7.48
C PRO A 109 12.53 13.67 -6.74
N PRO A 110 13.23 13.13 -5.72
CA PRO A 110 12.67 12.06 -4.91
C PRO A 110 11.33 12.48 -4.28
N ARG A 111 10.39 11.55 -4.16
CA ARG A 111 9.02 11.82 -3.67
C ARG A 111 9.01 12.54 -2.31
N GLU A 112 9.90 12.14 -1.40
CA GLU A 112 10.01 12.76 -0.08
C GLU A 112 10.53 14.21 -0.15
N THR A 113 11.33 14.56 -1.15
CA THR A 113 11.73 15.94 -1.43
C THR A 113 10.55 16.76 -1.88
N ILE A 114 9.76 16.25 -2.83
CA ILE A 114 8.59 16.95 -3.37
C ILE A 114 7.57 17.20 -2.26
N LYS A 115 7.27 16.17 -1.44
CA LYS A 115 6.43 16.32 -0.25
C LYS A 115 6.99 17.37 0.73
N GLY A 116 8.31 17.36 0.95
CA GLY A 116 8.99 18.34 1.79
C GLY A 116 8.87 19.76 1.26
N LEU A 117 9.03 19.95 -0.04
CA LEU A 117 8.88 21.24 -0.73
C LEU A 117 7.44 21.74 -0.67
N LEU A 118 6.45 20.88 -0.95
CA LEU A 118 5.02 21.19 -0.83
C LEU A 118 4.66 21.62 0.59
N LYS A 119 5.21 20.92 1.60
CA LYS A 119 4.97 21.26 3.01
C LYS A 119 5.44 22.67 3.38
N ILE A 120 6.52 23.17 2.78
CA ILE A 120 7.07 24.50 3.08
C ILE A 120 6.66 25.57 2.05
N SER A 121 5.94 25.21 0.99
CA SER A 121 5.67 26.09 -0.14
C SER A 121 4.88 27.33 0.26
N GLY A 122 3.88 27.18 1.13
CA GLY A 122 3.07 28.29 1.63
C GLY A 122 3.90 29.33 2.38
N GLN A 123 4.81 28.90 3.25
CA GLN A 123 5.70 29.82 3.95
C GLN A 123 6.70 30.46 3.00
N GLN A 124 7.29 29.70 2.08
CA GLN A 124 8.23 30.27 1.10
C GLN A 124 7.55 31.30 0.18
N TRP A 125 6.30 31.08 -0.20
CA TRP A 125 5.51 32.07 -0.90
C TRP A 125 5.29 33.33 -0.06
N PHE A 126 4.89 33.20 1.22
CA PHE A 126 4.77 34.33 2.16
C PHE A 126 6.07 35.09 2.38
N ASP A 127 7.21 34.39 2.38
CA ASP A 127 8.55 34.98 2.46
C ASP A 127 8.93 35.76 1.19
N GLY A 128 8.11 35.68 0.13
CA GLY A 128 8.28 36.43 -1.11
C GLY A 128 9.18 35.76 -2.14
N ARG A 129 9.33 34.43 -2.05
CA ARG A 129 9.96 33.62 -3.08
C ARG A 129 9.10 33.62 -4.34
N ARG A 130 9.74 33.68 -5.50
CA ARG A 130 9.07 33.90 -6.80
C ARG A 130 9.30 32.78 -7.79
N SER A 131 10.29 31.94 -7.54
CA SER A 131 10.62 30.80 -8.38
C SER A 131 11.19 29.65 -7.55
N ILE A 132 11.23 28.47 -8.16
CA ILE A 132 11.84 27.26 -7.62
C ILE A 132 13.03 26.84 -8.49
N ARG A 133 14.09 26.39 -7.85
CA ARG A 133 15.37 25.93 -8.41
C ARG A 133 15.42 24.43 -8.29
N ASP A 134 15.98 23.77 -9.28
CA ASP A 134 16.42 22.39 -9.13
C ASP A 134 17.95 22.36 -8.97
N PRO A 135 18.47 22.26 -7.73
CA PRO A 135 19.90 22.34 -7.47
C PRO A 135 20.70 21.16 -8.06
N ARG A 136 20.00 20.13 -8.54
CA ARG A 136 20.61 18.94 -9.15
C ARG A 136 21.06 19.17 -10.58
N TYR A 137 20.54 20.20 -11.25
CA TYR A 137 20.85 20.53 -12.65
C TYR A 137 21.44 21.93 -12.76
N ASN A 138 22.37 22.11 -13.71
CA ASN A 138 22.93 23.42 -14.07
C ASN A 138 23.40 24.26 -12.88
N LYS A 139 23.95 23.62 -11.83
CA LYS A 139 24.37 24.24 -10.56
C LYS A 139 23.26 25.09 -9.90
N GLY A 140 22.00 24.74 -10.15
CA GLY A 140 20.84 25.50 -9.73
C GLY A 140 20.82 26.91 -10.33
N ALA A 141 21.21 27.09 -11.59
CA ALA A 141 21.08 28.36 -12.33
C ALA A 141 19.65 28.57 -12.87
N GLU A 142 18.91 27.49 -13.10
CA GLU A 142 17.55 27.51 -13.60
C GLU A 142 16.54 27.92 -12.55
N ARG A 143 15.54 28.72 -12.95
CA ARG A 143 14.47 29.25 -12.11
C ARG A 143 13.15 28.92 -12.79
N PHE A 144 12.43 27.95 -12.27
CA PHE A 144 11.10 27.62 -12.74
C PHE A 144 10.03 28.43 -12.00
N PRO A 145 8.86 28.69 -12.60
CA PRO A 145 7.69 29.17 -11.87
C PRO A 145 7.37 28.26 -10.68
N LEU A 146 6.72 28.79 -9.63
CA LEU A 146 6.36 28.00 -8.44
C LEU A 146 5.46 26.79 -8.77
N SER A 147 4.64 26.89 -9.83
CA SER A 147 3.84 25.78 -10.38
C SER A 147 4.64 24.58 -10.88
N ALA A 148 5.96 24.70 -11.07
CA ALA A 148 6.84 23.54 -11.31
C ALA A 148 6.75 22.48 -10.21
N LEU A 149 6.47 22.90 -8.97
CA LEU A 149 6.29 21.97 -7.87
C LEU A 149 5.04 21.09 -8.07
N SER A 150 3.95 21.66 -8.58
CA SER A 150 2.73 20.92 -8.95
C SER A 150 2.99 19.99 -10.14
N VAL A 151 3.77 20.44 -11.13
CA VAL A 151 4.19 19.60 -12.27
C VAL A 151 5.01 18.39 -11.79
N TRP A 152 5.97 18.59 -10.88
CA TRP A 152 6.75 17.48 -10.32
C TRP A 152 5.91 16.51 -9.50
N GLN A 153 4.95 17.01 -8.70
CA GLN A 153 4.04 16.15 -7.95
C GLN A 153 3.21 15.30 -8.90
N MET A 154 2.56 15.91 -9.88
CA MET A 154 1.78 15.23 -10.92
C MET A 154 2.62 14.18 -11.66
N LEU A 155 3.81 14.53 -12.17
CA LEU A 155 4.70 13.58 -12.86
C LEU A 155 5.16 12.43 -11.96
N THR A 156 5.38 12.70 -10.67
CA THR A 156 5.76 11.67 -9.70
C THR A 156 4.63 10.69 -9.45
N ASP A 157 3.39 11.17 -9.35
CA ASP A 157 2.22 10.32 -9.20
C ASP A 157 1.94 9.52 -10.49
N THR A 158 2.05 10.14 -11.66
CA THR A 158 1.97 9.43 -12.96
C THR A 158 3.06 8.37 -13.08
N ARG A 159 4.31 8.68 -12.71
CA ARG A 159 5.42 7.73 -12.75
C ARG A 159 5.17 6.54 -11.82
N HIS A 160 4.65 6.80 -10.63
CA HIS A 160 4.29 5.77 -9.68
C HIS A 160 3.23 4.80 -10.24
N THR A 161 2.21 5.35 -10.89
CA THR A 161 1.18 4.56 -11.58
C THR A 161 1.75 3.77 -12.74
N PHE A 162 2.64 4.37 -13.54
CA PHE A 162 3.37 3.68 -14.61
C PHE A 162 4.18 2.50 -14.09
N ASP A 163 4.96 2.70 -13.04
CA ASP A 163 5.74 1.62 -12.43
C ASP A 163 4.82 0.50 -11.88
N SER A 164 3.66 0.87 -11.34
CA SER A 164 2.66 -0.09 -10.88
C SER A 164 2.10 -0.92 -12.05
N TRP A 165 1.68 -0.29 -13.15
CA TRP A 165 1.20 -1.02 -14.33
C TRP A 165 2.29 -1.86 -14.99
N LYS A 166 3.54 -1.38 -15.00
CA LYS A 166 4.68 -2.12 -15.55
C LYS A 166 4.96 -3.39 -14.76
N VAL A 167 4.91 -3.32 -13.42
CA VAL A 167 5.04 -4.49 -12.55
C VAL A 167 3.88 -5.47 -12.77
N ALA A 168 2.64 -4.96 -12.89
CA ALA A 168 1.45 -5.78 -13.16
C ALA A 168 1.58 -6.51 -14.51
N GLN A 169 1.97 -5.82 -15.57
CA GLN A 169 2.17 -6.42 -16.90
C GLN A 169 3.25 -7.50 -16.87
N HIS A 170 4.40 -7.22 -16.25
CA HIS A 170 5.46 -8.21 -16.11
C HIS A 170 5.00 -9.45 -15.32
N TRP A 171 4.23 -9.25 -14.24
CA TRP A 171 3.67 -10.35 -13.46
C TRP A 171 2.73 -11.22 -14.30
N VAL A 172 1.78 -10.61 -15.04
CA VAL A 172 0.83 -11.35 -15.90
C VAL A 172 1.56 -12.13 -16.99
N LEU A 173 2.52 -11.52 -17.68
CA LEU A 173 3.30 -12.19 -18.72
C LEU A 173 4.10 -13.38 -18.16
N ASN A 174 4.75 -13.20 -17.00
CA ASN A 174 5.47 -14.29 -16.34
C ASN A 174 4.54 -15.43 -15.91
N MET A 175 3.35 -15.11 -15.39
CA MET A 175 2.36 -16.13 -15.02
C MET A 175 1.94 -16.95 -16.24
N GLY A 176 1.67 -16.31 -17.38
CA GLY A 176 1.35 -17.00 -18.63
C GLY A 176 2.49 -17.87 -19.17
N LEU A 177 3.75 -17.50 -18.93
CA LEU A 177 4.92 -18.25 -19.41
C LEU A 177 5.37 -19.40 -18.49
N GLN A 178 5.20 -19.24 -17.18
CA GLN A 178 5.72 -20.19 -16.19
C GLN A 178 4.71 -21.25 -15.76
N THR A 179 3.42 -21.03 -15.98
CA THR A 179 2.37 -21.96 -15.58
C THR A 179 2.17 -23.08 -16.62
N GLN A 180 1.81 -24.27 -16.15
CA GLN A 180 1.33 -25.37 -17.01
C GLN A 180 -0.21 -25.39 -17.12
N SER A 181 -0.91 -24.58 -16.32
CA SER A 181 -2.37 -24.52 -16.33
C SER A 181 -2.86 -23.76 -17.58
N ALA A 182 -3.54 -24.46 -18.48
CA ALA A 182 -4.16 -23.85 -19.66
C ALA A 182 -5.14 -22.73 -19.30
N VAL A 183 -5.84 -22.86 -18.16
CA VAL A 183 -6.76 -21.84 -17.64
C VAL A 183 -6.00 -20.56 -17.28
N THR A 184 -4.89 -20.68 -16.55
CA THR A 184 -4.06 -19.52 -16.18
C THR A 184 -3.44 -18.85 -17.41
N VAL A 185 -3.04 -19.62 -18.43
CA VAL A 185 -2.56 -19.06 -19.71
C VAL A 185 -3.67 -18.27 -20.42
N GLY A 186 -4.88 -18.84 -20.51
CA GLY A 186 -6.05 -18.19 -21.09
C GLY A 186 -6.40 -16.87 -20.40
N LEU A 187 -6.49 -16.89 -19.06
CA LEU A 187 -6.74 -15.70 -18.26
C LEU A 187 -5.62 -14.65 -18.41
N SER A 188 -4.35 -15.07 -18.48
CA SER A 188 -3.25 -14.12 -18.68
C SER A 188 -3.36 -13.40 -20.02
N ARG A 189 -3.74 -14.10 -21.10
CA ARG A 189 -3.99 -13.49 -22.42
C ARG A 189 -5.17 -12.54 -22.40
N GLU A 190 -6.25 -12.91 -21.73
CA GLU A 190 -7.42 -12.04 -21.54
C GLU A 190 -7.04 -10.74 -20.81
N VAL A 191 -6.31 -10.84 -19.70
CA VAL A 191 -5.84 -9.67 -18.94
C VAL A 191 -4.96 -8.75 -19.79
N VAL A 192 -4.04 -9.32 -20.60
CA VAL A 192 -3.23 -8.52 -21.54
C VAL A 192 -4.10 -7.82 -22.58
N SER A 193 -5.15 -8.48 -23.10
CA SER A 193 -6.12 -7.85 -24.01
C SER A 193 -6.87 -6.69 -23.36
N LEU A 194 -7.21 -6.81 -22.07
CA LEU A 194 -7.88 -5.74 -21.31
C LEU A 194 -6.99 -4.51 -21.10
N PHE A 195 -5.65 -4.65 -21.10
CA PHE A 195 -4.75 -3.48 -21.04
C PHE A 195 -4.89 -2.56 -22.26
N SER A 196 -5.31 -3.09 -23.40
CA SER A 196 -5.58 -2.30 -24.61
C SER A 196 -6.95 -1.61 -24.59
N GLN A 197 -7.76 -1.84 -23.55
CA GLN A 197 -9.13 -1.32 -23.47
C GLN A 197 -9.35 -0.42 -22.26
N LEU A 198 -8.70 -0.73 -21.13
CA LEU A 198 -8.81 0.01 -19.89
C LEU A 198 -7.89 1.22 -19.90
N GLY A 199 -8.44 2.41 -19.62
CA GLY A 199 -7.64 3.62 -19.42
C GLY A 199 -6.83 3.56 -18.12
N TRP A 200 -5.60 4.07 -18.12
CA TRP A 200 -4.63 3.82 -17.06
C TRP A 200 -5.01 4.42 -15.70
N SER A 201 -5.77 5.53 -15.66
CA SER A 201 -6.28 6.17 -14.42
C SER A 201 -7.74 6.64 -14.55
N VAL A 202 -8.56 5.95 -15.34
CA VAL A 202 -9.98 6.33 -15.43
C VAL A 202 -10.68 6.17 -14.08
N PRO A 203 -11.59 7.10 -13.70
CA PRO A 203 -12.35 6.98 -12.46
C PRO A 203 -13.36 5.83 -12.57
N VAL A 204 -13.41 5.00 -11.54
CA VAL A 204 -14.33 3.86 -11.39
C VAL A 204 -15.27 4.18 -10.22
N ARG A 205 -16.55 4.41 -10.54
CA ARG A 205 -17.55 4.88 -9.57
C ARG A 205 -18.86 4.05 -9.51
N PRO A 206 -18.81 2.72 -9.30
CA PRO A 206 -20.02 1.92 -9.13
C PRO A 206 -20.61 2.08 -7.72
N GLY A 207 -21.88 2.50 -7.65
CA GLY A 207 -22.60 2.65 -6.39
C GLY A 207 -21.94 3.67 -5.47
N HIS A 208 -21.44 3.20 -4.33
CA HIS A 208 -20.75 4.02 -3.32
C HIS A 208 -19.22 3.95 -3.42
N VAL A 209 -18.68 3.08 -4.27
CA VAL A 209 -17.24 2.92 -4.44
C VAL A 209 -16.74 4.03 -5.36
N SER A 210 -15.62 4.65 -5.00
CA SER A 210 -14.92 5.61 -5.85
C SER A 210 -13.43 5.33 -5.79
N MET A 211 -12.86 4.92 -6.91
CA MET A 211 -11.42 4.66 -7.05
C MET A 211 -10.95 5.01 -8.47
N GLU A 212 -9.65 4.93 -8.71
CA GLU A 212 -9.07 5.02 -10.06
C GLU A 212 -8.74 3.62 -10.57
N ALA A 213 -8.74 3.43 -11.89
CA ALA A 213 -8.40 2.16 -12.54
C ALA A 213 -7.04 1.61 -12.10
N THR A 214 -6.07 2.47 -11.75
CA THR A 214 -4.77 2.09 -11.19
C THR A 214 -4.85 1.13 -10.00
N GLU A 215 -5.91 1.23 -9.18
CA GLU A 215 -6.11 0.33 -8.05
C GLU A 215 -6.25 -1.13 -8.50
N PHE A 216 -6.79 -1.42 -9.70
CA PHE A 216 -6.87 -2.78 -10.22
C PHE A 216 -5.51 -3.45 -10.39
N ALA A 217 -4.41 -2.69 -10.55
CA ALA A 217 -3.06 -3.24 -10.60
C ALA A 217 -2.70 -4.04 -9.33
N ARG A 218 -3.35 -3.75 -8.18
CA ARG A 218 -3.17 -4.49 -6.91
C ARG A 218 -3.64 -5.94 -6.99
N LEU A 219 -4.63 -6.24 -7.84
CA LEU A 219 -5.02 -7.65 -8.09
C LEU A 219 -3.87 -8.41 -8.75
N LEU A 220 -3.12 -7.75 -9.63
CA LEU A 220 -2.01 -8.31 -10.41
C LEU A 220 -0.66 -8.25 -9.67
N CYS A 221 -0.70 -8.44 -8.34
CA CYS A 221 0.45 -8.41 -7.44
C CYS A 221 1.31 -7.14 -7.49
N SER A 222 0.76 -6.03 -8.03
CA SER A 222 1.46 -4.75 -8.09
C SER A 222 1.12 -3.85 -6.89
N GLY A 223 1.94 -2.83 -6.70
CA GLY A 223 1.77 -1.80 -5.69
C GLY A 223 3.07 -1.05 -5.39
N PRO A 224 2.99 0.15 -4.79
CA PRO A 224 4.16 0.84 -4.29
C PRO A 224 4.96 -0.08 -3.38
N GLU A 225 6.29 -0.05 -3.46
CA GLU A 225 7.12 -0.81 -2.50
C GLU A 225 6.88 -0.37 -1.04
N THR A 226 6.40 0.86 -0.85
CA THR A 226 5.98 1.42 0.44
C THR A 226 4.60 0.92 0.91
N GLU A 227 3.74 0.45 0.00
CA GLU A 227 2.41 -0.09 0.30
C GLU A 227 2.39 -1.55 -0.15
N ARG A 228 2.84 -2.43 0.76
CA ARG A 228 2.77 -3.91 0.72
C ARG A 228 2.12 -4.46 -0.57
N ARG A 229 2.96 -4.76 -1.57
CA ARG A 229 2.57 -5.12 -2.94
C ARG A 229 1.42 -6.14 -2.97
N GLY A 230 0.44 -5.85 -3.82
CA GLY A 230 -0.72 -6.70 -4.14
C GLY A 230 -1.71 -6.97 -3.01
N TRP A 231 -1.67 -6.15 -1.96
CA TRP A 231 -2.73 -6.07 -0.97
C TRP A 231 -3.97 -5.40 -1.57
N LEU A 232 -5.14 -5.96 -1.31
CA LEU A 232 -6.40 -5.39 -1.82
C LEU A 232 -6.86 -4.24 -0.94
N SER A 233 -7.29 -3.15 -1.56
CA SER A 233 -7.95 -2.01 -0.89
C SER A 233 -9.39 -2.31 -0.55
N ASP A 234 -9.93 -1.53 0.38
CA ASP A 234 -11.35 -1.52 0.73
C ASP A 234 -12.22 -1.37 -0.53
N ALA A 235 -11.83 -0.47 -1.46
CA ALA A 235 -12.54 -0.26 -2.71
C ALA A 235 -12.61 -1.53 -3.58
N ILE A 236 -11.51 -2.27 -3.75
CA ILE A 236 -11.52 -3.53 -4.51
C ILE A 236 -12.38 -4.58 -3.81
N ILE A 237 -12.28 -4.69 -2.48
CA ILE A 237 -13.10 -5.60 -1.69
C ILE A 237 -14.59 -5.28 -1.84
N ASP A 238 -14.98 -4.01 -1.81
CA ASP A 238 -16.36 -3.57 -2.00
C ASP A 238 -16.85 -3.85 -3.43
N LEU A 239 -15.99 -3.69 -4.47
CA LEU A 239 -16.31 -4.13 -5.83
C LEU A 239 -16.58 -5.64 -5.91
N MET A 240 -15.76 -6.44 -5.24
CA MET A 240 -15.94 -7.90 -5.19
C MET A 240 -17.23 -8.28 -4.46
N VAL A 241 -17.55 -7.61 -3.34
CA VAL A 241 -18.81 -7.79 -2.61
C VAL A 241 -20.02 -7.39 -3.46
N MET A 242 -19.91 -6.33 -4.28
CA MET A 242 -20.98 -5.97 -5.22
C MET A 242 -21.23 -7.07 -6.24
N VAL A 243 -20.18 -7.68 -6.81
CA VAL A 243 -20.33 -8.85 -7.71
C VAL A 243 -21.01 -10.02 -7.00
N LEU A 244 -20.62 -10.32 -5.75
CA LEU A 244 -21.28 -11.39 -4.99
C LEU A 244 -22.76 -11.08 -4.70
N ASN A 245 -23.11 -9.82 -4.45
CA ASN A 245 -24.51 -9.40 -4.26
C ASN A 245 -25.33 -9.49 -5.55
N GLU A 246 -24.75 -9.17 -6.71
CA GLU A 246 -25.39 -9.41 -8.01
C GLU A 246 -25.68 -10.91 -8.20
N ARG A 247 -24.69 -11.77 -7.91
CA ARG A 247 -24.86 -13.23 -7.95
C ARG A 247 -25.93 -13.71 -6.97
N LEU A 248 -25.95 -13.18 -5.75
CA LEU A 248 -26.97 -13.49 -4.73
C LEU A 248 -28.38 -13.20 -5.25
N GLY A 249 -28.58 -12.07 -5.94
CA GLY A 249 -29.86 -11.71 -6.55
C GLY A 249 -30.35 -12.66 -7.65
N SER A 250 -29.44 -13.43 -8.26
CA SER A 250 -29.77 -14.45 -9.27
C SER A 250 -29.90 -15.87 -8.70
N THR A 251 -29.64 -16.08 -7.41
CA THR A 251 -29.70 -17.40 -6.77
C THR A 251 -30.95 -17.61 -5.93
N SER A 252 -31.28 -18.86 -5.61
CA SER A 252 -32.40 -19.21 -4.73
C SER A 252 -32.10 -19.09 -3.23
N VAL A 253 -30.91 -18.60 -2.86
CA VAL A 253 -30.47 -18.48 -1.46
C VAL A 253 -31.26 -17.36 -0.77
N ARG A 254 -32.14 -17.73 0.16
CA ARG A 254 -32.97 -16.80 0.95
C ARG A 254 -32.36 -16.54 2.32
N GLY A 255 -32.66 -15.38 2.90
CA GLY A 255 -32.26 -15.06 4.27
C GLY A 255 -30.80 -14.64 4.42
N THR A 256 -30.03 -14.59 3.34
CA THR A 256 -28.61 -14.21 3.38
C THR A 256 -28.43 -12.78 2.90
N LEU A 257 -27.56 -12.03 3.58
CA LEU A 257 -27.08 -10.73 3.15
C LEU A 257 -25.54 -10.73 3.10
N ILE A 258 -24.96 -10.13 2.06
CA ILE A 258 -23.52 -9.90 1.97
C ILE A 258 -23.28 -8.40 2.12
N GLY A 259 -22.77 -8.00 3.28
CA GLY A 259 -22.39 -6.63 3.58
C GLY A 259 -20.98 -6.30 3.08
N ASP A 260 -20.79 -5.05 2.67
CA ASP A 260 -19.49 -4.49 2.31
C ASP A 260 -18.74 -3.94 3.54
N VAL A 261 -17.59 -3.31 3.35
CA VAL A 261 -16.75 -2.79 4.46
C VAL A 261 -17.48 -1.72 5.28
N ARG A 262 -18.48 -1.03 4.72
CA ARG A 262 -19.24 0.01 5.43
C ARG A 262 -20.05 -0.54 6.61
N VAL A 263 -20.35 -1.83 6.62
CA VAL A 263 -21.01 -2.48 7.77
C VAL A 263 -20.13 -2.37 9.01
N ILE A 264 -18.87 -2.80 8.94
CA ILE A 264 -17.99 -2.75 10.11
C ILE A 264 -17.64 -1.31 10.49
N ASP A 265 -17.44 -0.46 9.49
CA ASP A 265 -17.21 0.97 9.64
C ASP A 265 -18.37 1.67 10.37
N GLY A 266 -19.60 1.32 9.99
CA GLY A 266 -20.81 1.77 10.65
C GLY A 266 -20.89 1.32 12.10
N LEU A 267 -20.57 0.05 12.38
CA LEU A 267 -20.57 -0.51 13.73
C LEU A 267 -19.56 0.22 14.62
N MET A 268 -18.35 0.43 14.10
CA MET A 268 -17.27 1.10 14.81
C MET A 268 -17.60 2.57 15.11
N ARG A 269 -18.15 3.30 14.14
CA ARG A 269 -18.60 4.70 14.35
C ARG A 269 -19.70 4.79 15.40
N THR A 270 -20.74 3.95 15.29
CA THR A 270 -21.88 3.89 16.22
C THR A 270 -21.43 3.56 17.65
N SER A 271 -20.53 2.57 17.79
CA SER A 271 -19.94 2.17 19.07
C SER A 271 -19.10 3.28 19.71
N ALA A 272 -18.29 3.99 18.92
CA ALA A 272 -17.42 5.06 19.42
C ALA A 272 -18.22 6.22 20.06
N VAL A 273 -19.39 6.57 19.50
CA VAL A 273 -20.26 7.63 20.03
C VAL A 273 -21.30 7.13 21.03
N LYS A 274 -21.40 5.81 21.25
CA LYS A 274 -22.42 5.15 22.09
C LYS A 274 -23.87 5.50 21.72
N ASP A 275 -24.10 5.92 20.48
CA ASP A 275 -25.43 6.28 19.97
C ASP A 275 -25.85 5.22 18.96
N PHE A 276 -26.78 4.37 19.39
CA PHE A 276 -27.29 3.24 18.60
C PHE A 276 -28.63 3.57 17.92
N ASP A 277 -29.02 4.84 17.83
CA ASP A 277 -30.13 5.29 16.98
C ASP A 277 -29.69 5.25 15.50
N VAL A 278 -29.64 4.02 14.96
CA VAL A 278 -29.17 3.72 13.61
C VAL A 278 -29.97 4.46 12.53
N ARG A 279 -31.24 4.80 12.79
CA ARG A 279 -32.11 5.54 11.84
C ARG A 279 -31.52 6.90 11.46
N LYS A 280 -30.87 7.57 12.42
CA LYS A 280 -30.33 8.92 12.20
C LYS A 280 -28.91 8.93 11.66
N ARG A 281 -28.11 7.90 11.96
CA ARG A 281 -26.65 7.95 11.72
C ARG A 281 -26.13 6.95 10.69
N ASN A 282 -26.79 5.81 10.51
CA ASN A 282 -26.31 4.77 9.60
C ASN A 282 -27.46 3.98 8.97
N LYS A 283 -27.83 4.40 7.75
CA LYS A 283 -28.92 3.81 6.97
C LYS A 283 -28.69 2.32 6.69
N ASP A 284 -27.45 1.90 6.45
CA ASP A 284 -27.13 0.50 6.12
C ASP A 284 -27.37 -0.41 7.34
N LEU A 285 -26.86 -0.04 8.52
CA LEU A 285 -27.13 -0.79 9.76
C LEU A 285 -28.61 -0.78 10.15
N TYR A 286 -29.31 0.31 9.88
CA TYR A 286 -30.76 0.37 10.09
C TYR A 286 -31.48 -0.64 9.18
N ASN A 287 -31.19 -0.64 7.88
CA ASN A 287 -31.79 -1.55 6.92
C ASN A 287 -31.51 -3.01 7.27
N ILE A 288 -30.28 -3.33 7.70
CA ILE A 288 -29.93 -4.67 8.20
C ILE A 288 -30.79 -5.01 9.41
N SER A 289 -30.89 -4.10 10.39
CA SER A 289 -31.69 -4.37 11.60
C SER A 289 -33.18 -4.56 11.29
N ASP A 290 -33.74 -3.76 10.39
CA ASP A 290 -35.13 -3.86 9.97
C ASP A 290 -35.40 -5.19 9.25
N ALA A 291 -34.49 -5.61 8.36
CA ALA A 291 -34.58 -6.89 7.67
C ALA A 291 -34.50 -8.09 8.64
N VAL A 292 -33.67 -8.00 9.68
CA VAL A 292 -33.59 -9.03 10.74
C VAL A 292 -34.86 -9.08 11.57
N HIS A 293 -35.44 -7.93 11.94
CA HIS A 293 -36.72 -7.89 12.67
C HIS A 293 -37.89 -8.44 11.86
N LYS A 294 -37.90 -8.16 10.55
CA LYS A 294 -38.88 -8.71 9.60
C LYS A 294 -38.68 -10.20 9.29
N GLY A 295 -37.57 -10.80 9.76
CA GLY A 295 -37.23 -12.19 9.49
C GLY A 295 -36.82 -12.45 8.04
N THR A 296 -36.52 -11.41 7.24
CA THR A 296 -36.08 -11.56 5.86
C THR A 296 -34.58 -11.82 5.74
N VAL A 297 -33.82 -11.56 6.81
CA VAL A 297 -32.38 -11.86 6.92
C VAL A 297 -32.13 -12.69 8.18
N SER A 298 -31.55 -13.87 7.99
CA SER A 298 -31.10 -14.79 9.05
C SER A 298 -29.56 -14.86 9.13
N SER A 299 -28.86 -14.58 8.04
CA SER A 299 -27.39 -14.65 7.96
C SER A 299 -26.79 -13.40 7.33
N LEU A 300 -25.69 -12.90 7.89
CA LEU A 300 -24.95 -11.75 7.39
C LEU A 300 -23.45 -12.09 7.29
N TYR A 301 -22.87 -11.92 6.10
CA TYR A 301 -21.44 -12.05 5.83
C TYR A 301 -20.85 -10.69 5.48
N PHE A 302 -19.71 -10.29 6.03
CA PHE A 302 -19.02 -9.06 5.63
C PHE A 302 -17.52 -9.06 5.95
N PRO A 303 -16.67 -8.52 5.06
CA PRO A 303 -15.24 -8.44 5.27
C PRO A 303 -14.88 -7.43 6.36
N VAL A 304 -13.78 -7.69 7.07
CA VAL A 304 -13.23 -6.83 8.12
C VAL A 304 -11.72 -6.71 7.93
N CYS A 305 -11.19 -5.48 7.92
CA CYS A 305 -9.75 -5.24 7.82
C CYS A 305 -9.11 -5.13 9.22
N ALA A 306 -8.64 -6.27 9.74
CA ALA A 306 -7.96 -6.36 11.03
C ALA A 306 -6.62 -5.60 11.00
N GLY A 307 -6.47 -4.64 11.91
CA GLY A 307 -5.22 -3.87 12.06
C GLY A 307 -4.82 -3.05 10.82
N ALA A 308 -5.80 -2.68 9.98
CA ALA A 308 -5.59 -2.00 8.70
C ALA A 308 -4.67 -2.76 7.72
N CYS A 309 -4.58 -4.08 7.89
CA CYS A 309 -3.57 -4.86 7.19
C CYS A 309 -3.92 -6.33 6.93
N HIS A 310 -5.06 -6.82 7.40
CA HIS A 310 -5.39 -8.23 7.26
C HIS A 310 -6.89 -8.40 7.09
N TRP A 311 -7.30 -8.92 5.94
CA TRP A 311 -8.70 -9.16 5.67
C TRP A 311 -9.15 -10.48 6.30
N VAL A 312 -10.24 -10.42 7.05
CA VAL A 312 -10.95 -11.57 7.62
C VAL A 312 -12.42 -11.46 7.29
N ILE A 313 -13.16 -12.55 7.40
CA ILE A 313 -14.61 -12.58 7.18
C ILE A 313 -15.33 -12.78 8.52
N MET A 314 -16.37 -11.99 8.78
CA MET A 314 -17.33 -12.24 9.85
C MET A 314 -18.62 -12.81 9.28
N HIS A 315 -19.07 -13.91 9.86
CA HIS A 315 -20.40 -14.48 9.63
C HIS A 315 -21.24 -14.32 10.90
N VAL A 316 -22.39 -13.66 10.78
CA VAL A 316 -23.37 -13.48 11.85
C VAL A 316 -24.63 -14.27 11.51
N ASN A 317 -24.92 -15.29 12.30
CA ASN A 317 -26.16 -16.03 12.22
C ASN A 317 -27.11 -15.47 13.29
N PHE A 318 -28.11 -14.72 12.84
CA PHE A 318 -29.08 -14.08 13.72
C PHE A 318 -30.02 -15.08 14.38
N THR A 319 -30.35 -16.19 13.71
CA THR A 319 -31.22 -17.25 14.23
C THR A 319 -30.61 -17.87 15.49
N ASP A 320 -29.34 -18.25 15.42
CA ASP A 320 -28.61 -18.88 16.52
C ASP A 320 -27.95 -17.85 17.46
N SER A 321 -28.10 -16.56 17.15
CA SER A 321 -27.40 -15.45 17.81
C SER A 321 -25.89 -15.73 17.96
N SER A 322 -25.26 -16.17 16.87
CA SER A 322 -23.87 -16.61 16.87
C SER A 322 -23.03 -15.85 15.86
N VAL A 323 -21.72 -15.80 16.13
CA VAL A 323 -20.73 -15.17 15.25
C VAL A 323 -19.58 -16.14 15.02
N GLN A 324 -19.19 -16.33 13.77
CA GLN A 324 -17.99 -17.04 13.37
C GLN A 324 -17.05 -16.09 12.63
N ILE A 325 -15.75 -16.38 12.74
CA ILE A 325 -14.70 -15.62 12.07
C ILE A 325 -13.93 -16.58 11.18
N GLY A 326 -13.79 -16.22 9.90
CA GLY A 326 -12.86 -16.86 8.97
C GLY A 326 -11.60 -16.03 8.85
N ASP A 327 -10.48 -16.62 9.25
CA ASP A 327 -9.14 -16.03 9.14
C ASP A 327 -8.24 -17.00 8.39
N SER A 328 -7.79 -16.61 7.19
CA SER A 328 -6.94 -17.43 6.33
C SER A 328 -5.50 -17.56 6.85
N HIS A 329 -5.11 -16.74 7.84
CA HIS A 329 -3.77 -16.71 8.41
C HIS A 329 -3.79 -16.52 9.96
N PRO A 330 -4.39 -17.46 10.72
CA PRO A 330 -4.64 -17.29 12.15
C PRO A 330 -3.38 -17.15 13.02
N SER A 331 -2.22 -17.59 12.51
CA SER A 331 -0.93 -17.48 13.21
C SER A 331 -0.44 -16.03 13.38
N LEU A 332 -1.02 -15.06 12.67
CA LEU A 332 -0.71 -13.64 12.90
C LEU A 332 -1.28 -13.11 14.22
N GLY A 333 -2.24 -13.83 14.81
CA GLY A 333 -2.78 -13.51 16.13
C GLY A 333 -3.51 -12.17 16.20
N PHE A 334 -4.08 -11.71 15.08
CA PHE A 334 -4.88 -10.50 15.06
C PHE A 334 -6.11 -10.67 15.94
N GLN A 335 -6.36 -9.68 16.80
CA GLN A 335 -7.47 -9.71 17.73
C GLN A 335 -8.56 -8.73 17.27
N LEU A 336 -9.71 -9.26 16.84
CA LEU A 336 -10.90 -8.48 16.45
C LEU A 336 -11.71 -7.99 17.66
N LYS A 337 -11.04 -7.65 18.76
CA LYS A 337 -11.71 -7.35 20.03
C LYS A 337 -12.63 -6.14 19.93
N LYS A 338 -12.23 -5.10 19.19
CA LYS A 338 -13.01 -3.87 19.09
C LYS A 338 -14.21 -4.05 18.16
N GLU A 339 -13.97 -4.73 17.05
CA GLU A 339 -14.92 -5.05 16.00
C GLU A 339 -16.03 -5.96 16.56
N LEU A 340 -15.65 -7.04 17.25
CA LEU A 340 -16.59 -7.93 17.94
C LEU A 340 -17.36 -7.21 19.05
N ALA A 341 -16.71 -6.35 19.83
CA ALA A 341 -17.40 -5.58 20.88
C ALA A 341 -18.42 -4.61 20.28
N ALA A 342 -18.08 -3.93 19.17
CA ALA A 342 -19.01 -3.04 18.47
C ALA A 342 -20.22 -3.80 17.91
N LEU A 343 -19.97 -4.95 17.27
CA LEU A 343 -21.02 -5.83 16.75
C LEU A 343 -21.95 -6.35 17.86
N GLN A 344 -21.38 -6.84 18.97
CA GLN A 344 -22.14 -7.34 20.12
C GLN A 344 -22.96 -6.22 20.79
N GLN A 345 -22.40 -5.02 20.93
CA GLN A 345 -23.13 -3.88 21.49
C GLN A 345 -24.29 -3.46 20.59
N TRP A 346 -24.04 -3.33 19.28
CA TRP A 346 -25.09 -3.00 18.32
C TRP A 346 -26.21 -4.05 18.33
N SER A 347 -25.87 -5.34 18.25
CA SER A 347 -26.88 -6.41 18.26
C SER A 347 -27.68 -6.43 19.56
N GLN A 348 -27.03 -6.24 20.71
CA GLN A 348 -27.71 -6.22 22.01
C GLN A 348 -28.65 -5.01 22.15
N LYS A 349 -28.26 -3.85 21.63
CA LYS A 349 -29.02 -2.60 21.77
C LYS A 349 -30.13 -2.46 20.73
N VAL A 350 -29.86 -2.87 19.49
CA VAL A 350 -30.77 -2.66 18.35
C VAL A 350 -31.66 -3.87 18.11
N LEU A 351 -31.13 -5.09 18.25
CA LEU A 351 -31.88 -6.33 17.97
C LEU A 351 -32.38 -7.02 19.25
N GLY A 352 -31.94 -6.56 20.42
CA GLY A 352 -32.22 -7.23 21.70
C GLY A 352 -31.54 -8.60 21.83
N ARG A 353 -30.54 -8.91 20.99
CA ARG A 353 -29.87 -10.23 20.92
C ARG A 353 -28.44 -10.14 21.41
N ARG A 354 -28.03 -11.13 22.19
CA ARG A 354 -26.63 -11.28 22.61
C ARG A 354 -25.92 -12.26 21.68
N LEU A 355 -25.03 -11.74 20.84
CA LEU A 355 -24.23 -12.56 19.94
C LEU A 355 -23.11 -13.32 20.67
N VAL A 356 -23.04 -14.63 20.47
CA VAL A 356 -22.02 -15.53 21.01
C VAL A 356 -20.99 -15.84 19.93
N VAL A 357 -19.72 -15.49 20.17
CA VAL A 357 -18.63 -15.86 19.26
C VAL A 357 -18.35 -17.35 19.45
N LEU A 358 -18.52 -18.12 18.38
CA LEU A 358 -18.26 -19.55 18.39
C LEU A 358 -16.75 -19.80 18.41
N LYS A 359 -16.35 -20.90 19.06
CA LYS A 359 -14.95 -21.36 19.08
C LYS A 359 -14.53 -21.98 17.75
N SER A 360 -15.47 -22.58 17.03
CA SER A 360 -15.24 -23.14 15.70
C SER A 360 -15.10 -21.99 14.68
N PRO A 361 -13.95 -21.86 14.01
CA PRO A 361 -13.78 -20.84 12.98
C PRO A 361 -14.72 -21.10 11.80
N LEU A 362 -15.01 -20.05 11.05
CA LEU A 362 -15.69 -20.20 9.76
C LEU A 362 -14.71 -20.87 8.78
N PRO A 363 -15.11 -21.94 8.06
CA PRO A 363 -14.26 -22.57 7.05
C PRO A 363 -13.75 -21.55 6.02
N ILE A 364 -12.45 -21.53 5.81
CA ILE A 364 -11.74 -20.61 4.91
C ILE A 364 -10.49 -21.32 4.36
N GLY A 365 -10.10 -20.97 3.13
CA GLY A 365 -8.85 -21.44 2.55
C GLY A 365 -7.62 -21.03 3.38
N THR A 366 -6.58 -21.87 3.37
CA THR A 366 -5.33 -21.57 4.09
C THR A 366 -4.41 -20.71 3.21
N GLN A 367 -4.10 -19.52 3.67
CA GLN A 367 -3.18 -18.61 3.00
C GLN A 367 -1.73 -18.97 3.33
N LYS A 368 -0.86 -18.97 2.32
CA LYS A 368 0.59 -19.18 2.47
C LYS A 368 1.44 -17.92 2.29
N ASP A 369 0.88 -16.87 1.70
CA ASP A 369 1.54 -15.59 1.50
C ASP A 369 1.07 -14.54 2.53
N SER A 370 1.55 -13.30 2.42
CA SER A 370 1.13 -12.20 3.29
C SER A 370 0.15 -11.22 2.62
N MET A 371 -0.38 -11.51 1.43
CA MET A 371 -1.06 -10.52 0.58
C MET A 371 -2.41 -10.95 0.01
N SER A 372 -2.76 -12.22 0.15
CA SER A 372 -3.97 -12.80 -0.46
C SER A 372 -5.11 -13.00 0.54
N CYS A 373 -5.01 -12.44 1.75
CA CYS A 373 -6.06 -12.50 2.77
C CYS A 373 -7.40 -11.96 2.26
N GLY A 374 -7.38 -10.90 1.43
CA GLY A 374 -8.58 -10.34 0.81
C GLY A 374 -9.30 -11.34 -0.11
N LEU A 375 -8.54 -12.07 -0.94
CA LEU A 375 -9.09 -13.09 -1.83
C LEU A 375 -9.68 -14.27 -1.06
N HIS A 376 -8.96 -14.78 -0.06
CA HIS A 376 -9.49 -15.84 0.79
C HIS A 376 -10.73 -15.42 1.57
N ALA A 377 -10.80 -14.16 2.05
CA ALA A 377 -11.99 -13.63 2.72
C ALA A 377 -13.20 -13.60 1.78
N ILE A 378 -13.04 -13.07 0.57
CA ILE A 378 -14.12 -13.02 -0.45
C ILE A 378 -14.52 -14.42 -0.91
N ASN A 379 -13.55 -15.29 -1.21
CA ASN A 379 -13.85 -16.67 -1.59
C ASN A 379 -14.55 -17.44 -0.45
N SER A 380 -14.23 -17.19 0.83
CA SER A 380 -14.95 -17.80 1.95
C SER A 380 -16.43 -17.39 1.95
N ILE A 381 -16.76 -16.12 1.65
CA ILE A 381 -18.16 -15.71 1.44
C ILE A 381 -18.76 -16.52 0.29
N ALA A 382 -18.07 -16.58 -0.84
CA ALA A 382 -18.58 -17.27 -2.02
C ALA A 382 -18.82 -18.78 -1.77
N HIS A 383 -17.93 -19.43 -1.01
CA HIS A 383 -18.07 -20.82 -0.58
C HIS A 383 -19.32 -21.01 0.29
N HIS A 384 -19.49 -20.21 1.34
CA HIS A 384 -20.61 -20.40 2.28
C HIS A 384 -21.96 -19.99 1.71
N VAL A 385 -21.98 -19.05 0.77
CA VAL A 385 -23.23 -18.57 0.16
C VAL A 385 -23.60 -19.36 -1.10
N PHE A 386 -22.64 -19.69 -1.95
CA PHE A 386 -22.88 -20.28 -3.27
C PHE A 386 -22.37 -21.71 -3.44
N GLY A 387 -21.63 -22.25 -2.46
CA GLY A 387 -21.04 -23.59 -2.55
C GLY A 387 -19.76 -23.66 -3.40
N ASP A 388 -19.15 -22.51 -3.72
CA ASP A 388 -17.88 -22.47 -4.46
C ASP A 388 -16.78 -23.22 -3.72
N PRO A 389 -15.80 -23.85 -4.40
CA PRO A 389 -14.65 -24.44 -3.74
C PRO A 389 -13.86 -23.40 -2.93
N LEU A 390 -13.35 -23.80 -1.75
CA LEU A 390 -12.45 -22.96 -0.97
C LEU A 390 -11.14 -22.75 -1.73
N LEU A 391 -10.67 -21.50 -1.76
CA LEU A 391 -9.46 -21.09 -2.47
C LEU A 391 -8.24 -21.71 -1.81
N GLU A 392 -7.55 -22.57 -2.56
CA GLU A 392 -6.25 -23.11 -2.17
C GLU A 392 -5.12 -22.15 -2.50
N ALA A 393 -4.00 -22.26 -1.77
CA ALA A 393 -2.84 -21.40 -1.97
C ALA A 393 -2.25 -21.46 -3.39
N THR A 394 -2.38 -22.60 -4.08
CA THR A 394 -1.96 -22.80 -5.47
C THR A 394 -2.86 -22.09 -6.48
N GLY A 395 -4.14 -21.86 -6.13
CA GLY A 395 -5.13 -21.21 -7.00
C GLY A 395 -5.14 -19.68 -6.90
N VAL A 396 -4.38 -19.09 -5.98
CA VAL A 396 -4.39 -17.63 -5.71
C VAL A 396 -4.03 -16.80 -6.94
N ALA A 397 -3.03 -17.21 -7.73
CA ALA A 397 -2.64 -16.47 -8.93
C ALA A 397 -3.74 -16.49 -10.00
N GLU A 398 -4.39 -17.64 -10.17
CA GLU A 398 -5.52 -17.77 -11.10
C GLU A 398 -6.71 -16.91 -10.65
N ASP A 399 -7.04 -16.93 -9.36
CA ASP A 399 -8.14 -16.16 -8.78
C ASP A 399 -7.89 -14.64 -8.93
N ARG A 400 -6.64 -14.19 -8.78
CA ARG A 400 -6.24 -12.80 -9.06
C ARG A 400 -6.52 -12.36 -10.49
N LEU A 401 -6.14 -13.18 -11.47
CA LEU A 401 -6.39 -12.90 -12.89
C LEU A 401 -7.90 -12.88 -13.16
N ARG A 402 -8.64 -13.86 -12.62
CA ARG A 402 -10.09 -13.97 -12.77
C ARG A 402 -10.82 -12.74 -12.21
N TRP A 403 -10.49 -12.32 -10.98
CA TRP A 403 -11.08 -11.12 -10.39
C TRP A 403 -10.68 -9.85 -11.13
N PHE A 404 -9.45 -9.73 -11.64
CA PHE A 404 -9.08 -8.59 -12.49
C PHE A 404 -9.96 -8.52 -13.74
N SER A 405 -10.03 -9.61 -14.53
CA SER A 405 -10.84 -9.65 -15.75
C SER A 405 -12.31 -9.30 -15.48
N LEU A 406 -12.86 -9.90 -14.42
CA LEU A 406 -14.25 -9.70 -14.02
C LEU A 406 -14.55 -8.26 -13.62
N LEU A 407 -13.75 -7.67 -12.72
CA LEU A 407 -14.01 -6.31 -12.24
C LEU A 407 -13.74 -5.25 -13.31
N VAL A 408 -12.72 -5.42 -14.14
CA VAL A 408 -12.43 -4.49 -15.24
C VAL A 408 -13.54 -4.51 -16.27
N THR A 409 -14.00 -5.68 -16.70
CA THR A 409 -15.09 -5.78 -17.66
C THR A 409 -16.40 -5.21 -17.11
N ARG A 410 -16.68 -5.46 -15.83
CA ARG A 410 -17.92 -5.01 -15.19
C ARG A 410 -17.94 -3.51 -14.90
N PHE A 411 -16.84 -2.95 -14.39
CA PHE A 411 -16.80 -1.61 -13.81
C PHE A 411 -15.77 -0.67 -14.43
N GLY A 412 -14.69 -1.19 -15.01
CA GLY A 412 -13.59 -0.40 -15.59
C GLY A 412 -13.85 0.06 -17.02
N LEU A 413 -14.62 -0.70 -17.80
CA LEU A 413 -14.92 -0.37 -19.20
C LEU A 413 -16.17 0.50 -19.35
N PRO A 414 -16.21 1.40 -20.36
CA PRO A 414 -17.41 2.17 -20.70
C PRO A 414 -18.60 1.24 -20.98
N PRO A 415 -19.84 1.63 -20.66
CA PRO A 415 -21.03 0.80 -20.85
C PRO A 415 -21.17 0.19 -22.26
N GLN A 416 -20.78 0.94 -23.30
CA GLN A 416 -20.86 0.51 -24.70
C GLN A 416 -19.92 -0.66 -25.05
N ARG A 417 -18.91 -0.94 -24.21
CA ARG A 417 -17.92 -1.99 -24.41
C ARG A 417 -18.06 -3.14 -23.41
N ARG A 418 -19.13 -3.17 -22.62
CA ARG A 418 -19.36 -4.25 -21.65
C ARG A 418 -19.78 -5.51 -22.40
N ILE A 419 -18.83 -6.43 -22.55
CA ILE A 419 -19.14 -7.80 -22.97
C ILE A 419 -19.95 -8.45 -21.84
N VAL A 420 -21.07 -9.08 -22.16
CA VAL A 420 -21.87 -9.84 -21.19
C VAL A 420 -21.10 -11.12 -20.85
N ILE A 421 -20.30 -11.09 -19.80
CA ILE A 421 -19.58 -12.28 -19.33
C ILE A 421 -20.40 -12.97 -18.24
N ASN A 422 -21.41 -13.75 -18.65
CA ASN A 422 -22.17 -14.58 -17.71
C ASN A 422 -21.42 -15.88 -17.35
N ASP A 423 -20.48 -16.33 -18.19
CA ASP A 423 -19.85 -17.65 -18.06
C ASP A 423 -18.70 -17.70 -17.04
N LEU A 424 -18.02 -16.57 -16.75
CA LEU A 424 -16.91 -16.54 -15.78
C LEU A 424 -17.35 -16.71 -14.31
N LEU A 425 -18.65 -16.54 -14.01
CA LEU A 425 -19.17 -16.59 -12.64
C LEU A 425 -19.49 -18.02 -12.15
N ASN A 426 -19.45 -19.03 -13.04
CA ASN A 426 -19.82 -20.40 -12.72
C ASN A 426 -18.69 -21.39 -13.07
N PRO A 427 -17.70 -21.58 -12.18
CA PRO A 427 -16.59 -22.51 -12.43
C PRO A 427 -16.99 -23.99 -12.41
N THR A 428 -18.24 -24.33 -12.06
CA THR A 428 -18.68 -25.70 -11.78
C THR A 428 -19.16 -26.48 -13.02
N GLN A 429 -19.13 -25.91 -14.22
CA GLN A 429 -19.48 -26.62 -15.46
C GLN A 429 -18.28 -26.67 -16.42
N SER A 430 -17.31 -27.53 -16.11
CA SER A 430 -16.31 -27.96 -17.09
C SER A 430 -16.91 -29.05 -17.99
N GLU A 431 -17.83 -28.68 -18.88
CA GLU A 431 -18.08 -29.49 -20.08
C GLU A 431 -17.10 -29.05 -21.17
N SER A 432 -16.51 -30.03 -21.85
CA SER A 432 -15.50 -29.88 -22.90
C SER A 432 -15.96 -28.89 -23.97
N ILE A 433 -15.31 -27.72 -24.05
CA ILE A 433 -15.49 -26.75 -25.14
C ILE A 433 -14.77 -27.31 -26.37
N SER A 434 -15.53 -27.97 -27.24
CA SER A 434 -15.11 -28.27 -28.61
C SER A 434 -15.24 -27.01 -29.45
N ILE A 435 -14.13 -26.38 -29.81
CA ILE A 435 -14.11 -25.24 -30.74
C ILE A 435 -14.32 -25.78 -32.15
N THR A 436 -15.56 -25.79 -32.62
CA THR A 436 -15.88 -26.06 -34.03
C THR A 436 -15.84 -24.72 -34.79
N THR A 437 -14.76 -24.46 -35.51
CA THR A 437 -14.65 -23.34 -36.45
C THR A 437 -15.50 -23.63 -37.70
N HIS A 438 -16.67 -23.01 -37.79
CA HIS A 438 -17.44 -22.94 -39.04
C HIS A 438 -17.08 -21.65 -39.79
N TYR A 439 -16.24 -21.78 -40.82
CA TYR A 439 -16.17 -20.81 -41.92
C TYR A 439 -17.34 -21.11 -42.87
N SER A 440 -18.15 -20.11 -43.19
CA SER A 440 -19.02 -20.14 -44.37
C SER A 440 -18.89 -18.83 -45.14
N PRO A 441 -18.57 -18.90 -46.45
CA PRO A 441 -18.48 -17.75 -47.33
C PRO A 441 -19.79 -17.57 -48.11
N THR A 442 -20.40 -16.39 -48.06
CA THR A 442 -21.41 -16.00 -49.06
C THR A 442 -21.40 -14.49 -49.26
N GLY A 443 -20.99 -14.07 -50.47
CA GLY A 443 -21.55 -12.88 -51.11
C GLY A 443 -22.97 -13.19 -51.60
N PRO A 444 -23.76 -12.16 -51.97
CA PRO A 444 -23.88 -11.89 -53.41
C PRO A 444 -24.05 -10.40 -53.79
N SER A 445 -24.06 -10.23 -55.10
CA SER A 445 -23.88 -9.06 -55.95
C SER A 445 -25.15 -8.22 -56.22
N SER A 446 -24.90 -6.96 -56.64
CA SER A 446 -25.67 -6.12 -57.60
C SER A 446 -26.92 -5.34 -57.11
N PRO A 447 -27.41 -4.28 -57.82
CA PRO A 447 -27.01 -3.73 -59.13
C PRO A 447 -26.84 -2.19 -59.24
N ILE A 448 -26.37 -1.81 -60.43
CA ILE A 448 -26.17 -0.50 -61.07
C ILE A 448 -27.50 0.26 -61.28
N ASP A 449 -27.49 1.60 -61.19
CA ASP A 449 -28.21 2.48 -62.15
C ASP A 449 -27.60 3.92 -62.20
N PRO A 450 -27.71 4.65 -63.34
CA PRO A 450 -26.92 5.83 -63.70
C PRO A 450 -27.69 7.16 -63.58
N GLY A 451 -26.97 8.30 -63.63
CA GLY A 451 -27.57 9.60 -63.96
C GLY A 451 -26.88 10.83 -63.37
N SER A 452 -25.99 11.45 -64.17
CA SER A 452 -25.30 12.75 -64.03
C SER A 452 -26.27 13.98 -63.93
N PRO A 453 -25.86 15.28 -63.89
CA PRO A 453 -24.52 15.86 -64.18
C PRO A 453 -24.05 17.16 -63.44
N SER A 454 -22.76 17.51 -63.64
CA SER A 454 -22.11 18.86 -63.66
C SER A 454 -22.02 19.65 -62.33
N THR A 455 -20.95 20.39 -61.96
CA THR A 455 -19.87 21.12 -62.68
C THR A 455 -18.76 21.54 -61.66
N PRO A 456 -17.68 22.29 -62.01
CA PRO A 456 -16.29 21.92 -61.67
C PRO A 456 -15.64 22.81 -60.59
N THR A 457 -14.35 22.57 -60.26
CA THR A 457 -13.23 23.54 -60.46
C THR A 457 -11.98 23.20 -59.61
N SER A 458 -10.83 23.17 -60.30
CA SER A 458 -9.44 23.42 -59.89
C SER A 458 -8.66 22.49 -58.94
N THR A 459 -7.81 21.65 -59.55
CA THR A 459 -6.35 21.48 -59.27
C THR A 459 -5.56 22.77 -59.61
N PRO A 460 -4.27 22.99 -59.25
CA PRO A 460 -3.13 22.04 -59.15
C PRO A 460 -2.30 22.21 -57.84
N SER A 461 -1.32 21.38 -57.46
CA SER A 461 -0.04 21.17 -58.15
C SER A 461 0.82 20.11 -57.43
N THR A 462 1.86 19.70 -58.14
CA THR A 462 2.50 18.37 -58.18
C THR A 462 3.89 18.33 -57.52
N LEU A 463 4.31 17.09 -57.15
CA LEU A 463 5.68 16.50 -57.13
C LEU A 463 6.67 16.82 -55.96
N PRO A 464 7.69 15.97 -55.69
CA PRO A 464 7.90 14.57 -56.10
C PRO A 464 8.32 13.58 -54.98
N SER A 465 8.08 12.29 -55.29
CA SER A 465 8.66 11.09 -54.67
C SER A 465 10.19 11.02 -54.77
N GLN A 466 10.83 10.39 -53.78
CA GLN A 466 12.14 9.75 -53.95
C GLN A 466 12.16 8.34 -53.35
N ALA A 467 12.54 7.40 -54.23
CA ALA A 467 13.38 6.22 -54.04
C ALA A 467 13.14 5.28 -52.86
N THR A 468 12.46 4.18 -53.16
CA THR A 468 12.64 2.86 -52.52
C THR A 468 13.95 2.24 -52.99
N THR A 469 14.78 1.78 -52.05
CA THR A 469 15.97 0.97 -52.32
C THR A 469 15.73 -0.45 -51.83
N ASP A 470 15.92 -1.39 -52.76
CA ASP A 470 15.95 -2.83 -52.60
C ASP A 470 16.94 -3.28 -51.52
N LEU A 471 16.53 -4.28 -50.74
CA LEU A 471 17.43 -5.25 -50.10
C LEU A 471 16.65 -6.54 -49.86
N GLN A 472 16.63 -7.38 -50.90
CA GLN A 472 16.38 -8.81 -50.77
C GLN A 472 17.54 -9.42 -49.97
N THR A 473 17.22 -10.05 -48.84
CA THR A 473 18.11 -10.99 -48.18
C THR A 473 17.42 -12.34 -48.22
N GLU A 474 17.92 -13.21 -49.09
CA GLU A 474 17.60 -14.63 -49.10
C GLU A 474 18.03 -15.24 -47.76
N ILE A 475 17.12 -15.94 -47.08
CA ILE A 475 17.49 -16.89 -46.04
C ILE A 475 16.85 -18.22 -46.38
N ASP A 476 17.77 -19.17 -46.44
CA ASP A 476 17.72 -20.56 -46.82
C ASP A 476 16.76 -21.39 -45.96
N ASP A 477 16.17 -22.36 -46.61
CA ASP A 477 15.21 -23.34 -46.12
C ASP A 477 16.00 -24.62 -45.81
N SER A 478 16.07 -25.06 -44.55
CA SER A 478 16.37 -26.45 -44.14
C SER A 478 16.60 -26.51 -42.62
N ASP A 479 15.68 -27.14 -41.88
CA ASP A 479 15.98 -28.35 -41.09
C ASP A 479 14.85 -28.65 -40.09
N VAL A 480 14.09 -29.69 -40.44
CA VAL A 480 13.17 -30.42 -39.57
C VAL A 480 13.95 -31.57 -38.93
N PRO A 481 13.87 -31.76 -37.60
CA PRO A 481 14.07 -33.07 -37.00
C PRO A 481 12.87 -33.53 -36.14
N PRO A 482 12.79 -34.84 -35.85
CA PRO A 482 11.57 -35.60 -36.07
C PRO A 482 10.73 -35.86 -34.81
N GLN A 483 9.51 -36.31 -35.11
CA GLN A 483 8.54 -36.92 -34.20
C GLN A 483 9.19 -37.91 -33.22
N ALA A 484 8.84 -37.80 -31.95
CA ALA A 484 9.12 -38.79 -30.92
C ALA A 484 7.80 -39.28 -30.31
N ASP A 485 7.47 -40.50 -30.69
CA ASP A 485 6.74 -41.57 -30.01
C ASP A 485 5.88 -41.24 -28.78
N THR A 486 4.60 -41.53 -28.97
CA THR A 486 3.58 -41.78 -27.96
C THR A 486 3.99 -42.89 -26.98
N VAL A 487 4.06 -42.56 -25.69
CA VAL A 487 4.14 -43.55 -24.61
C VAL A 487 2.80 -43.59 -23.89
N ASP A 488 2.11 -44.70 -24.09
CA ASP A 488 0.80 -45.05 -23.55
C ASP A 488 0.96 -45.49 -22.08
N TYR A 489 0.61 -44.62 -21.12
CA TYR A 489 0.57 -44.97 -19.70
C TYR A 489 -0.89 -45.24 -19.27
N LYS A 490 -1.28 -46.52 -19.33
CA LYS A 490 -2.44 -47.05 -18.59
C LYS A 490 -2.11 -47.13 -17.11
N ILE A 491 -2.65 -46.21 -16.31
CA ILE A 491 -2.74 -46.38 -14.86
C ILE A 491 -4.18 -46.78 -14.51
N SER A 492 -4.32 -48.05 -14.17
CA SER A 492 -5.53 -48.65 -13.60
C SER A 492 -5.51 -48.42 -12.09
N ILE A 493 -6.51 -47.74 -11.54
CA ILE A 493 -6.78 -47.74 -10.10
C ILE A 493 -8.25 -48.08 -9.89
N ASN A 494 -8.44 -49.27 -9.31
CA ASN A 494 -9.71 -49.84 -8.92
C ASN A 494 -10.19 -49.20 -7.60
N PRO A 495 -11.49 -48.90 -7.42
CA PRO A 495 -12.00 -48.22 -6.23
C PRO A 495 -12.41 -49.24 -5.14
N LYS A 496 -12.01 -48.97 -3.91
CA LYS A 496 -12.69 -49.44 -2.68
C LYS A 496 -12.93 -48.18 -1.86
N GLY A 497 -14.14 -47.73 -1.54
CA GLY A 497 -15.34 -48.50 -1.25
C GLY A 497 -15.45 -48.65 0.26
N THR A 498 -15.92 -47.61 0.95
CA THR A 498 -16.52 -47.75 2.28
C THR A 498 -17.63 -46.73 2.43
N GLU A 499 -18.84 -47.19 2.13
CA GLU A 499 -20.10 -46.61 2.62
C GLU A 499 -20.11 -46.66 4.16
N LEU A 500 -20.78 -45.70 4.80
CA LEU A 500 -21.61 -45.99 5.97
C LEU A 500 -22.66 -44.89 6.20
N ASN A 501 -23.86 -45.30 5.82
CA ASN A 501 -25.21 -44.92 6.17
C ASN A 501 -25.50 -44.22 7.53
N THR A 502 -26.44 -43.27 7.42
CA THR A 502 -27.65 -43.03 8.25
C THR A 502 -27.57 -42.65 9.74
N SER A 503 -28.17 -41.48 10.04
CA SER A 503 -28.79 -41.01 11.30
C SER A 503 -29.83 -42.01 11.90
N PRO A 504 -30.57 -41.73 13.02
CA PRO A 504 -30.60 -40.58 13.95
C PRO A 504 -30.77 -40.93 15.46
N LEU A 505 -30.97 -39.89 16.29
CA LEU A 505 -31.72 -39.81 17.57
C LEU A 505 -31.04 -40.03 18.95
N SER A 506 -31.04 -38.91 19.69
CA SER A 506 -31.58 -38.74 21.05
C SER A 506 -30.65 -38.75 22.27
N SER A 507 -31.00 -37.85 23.18
CA SER A 507 -30.85 -37.95 24.64
C SER A 507 -29.47 -37.63 25.24
N PHE A 508 -29.30 -36.41 25.77
CA PHE A 508 -28.73 -36.25 27.12
C PHE A 508 -29.27 -34.98 27.80
N LYS A 509 -30.23 -35.20 28.70
CA LYS A 509 -30.66 -34.25 29.73
C LYS A 509 -29.79 -34.43 30.98
N ARG A 510 -29.50 -33.29 31.63
CA ARG A 510 -29.22 -33.09 33.07
C ARG A 510 -27.92 -33.64 33.67
N LEU A 511 -27.16 -32.68 34.22
CA LEU A 511 -26.52 -32.59 35.55
C LEU A 511 -25.30 -31.67 35.32
N PHE A 512 -25.28 -30.42 35.80
CA PHE A 512 -24.96 -30.10 37.19
C PHE A 512 -25.68 -28.81 37.67
N GLN A 513 -26.25 -28.92 38.87
CA GLN A 513 -26.64 -27.80 39.74
C GLN A 513 -25.37 -27.31 40.48
N GLN A 514 -25.10 -26.01 40.60
CA GLN A 514 -25.33 -25.11 41.76
C GLN A 514 -24.19 -24.05 41.74
N PRO A 515 -24.17 -22.94 42.54
CA PRO A 515 -25.15 -22.46 43.52
C PRO A 515 -25.57 -20.98 43.33
N LYS A 516 -26.72 -20.65 43.95
CA LYS A 516 -27.14 -19.27 44.25
C LYS A 516 -26.32 -18.73 45.42
N LEU A 517 -25.82 -17.51 45.31
CA LEU A 517 -25.30 -16.72 46.43
C LEU A 517 -25.82 -15.26 46.36
N PRO A 518 -25.87 -14.56 47.49
CA PRO A 518 -27.01 -13.73 47.88
C PRO A 518 -26.91 -12.27 47.44
N SER A 519 -28.07 -11.67 47.16
CA SER A 519 -28.21 -10.22 47.04
C SER A 519 -28.04 -9.57 48.42
N LYS A 520 -27.07 -8.65 48.51
CA LYS A 520 -27.00 -7.69 49.61
C LYS A 520 -27.56 -6.36 49.14
N SER A 521 -28.70 -6.02 49.72
CA SER A 521 -29.30 -4.69 49.75
C SER A 521 -28.33 -3.70 50.41
N ILE A 522 -27.92 -2.68 49.67
CA ILE A 522 -27.27 -1.50 50.26
C ILE A 522 -28.34 -0.43 50.43
N GLY A 523 -28.53 -0.08 51.69
CA GLY A 523 -29.59 0.78 52.19
C GLY A 523 -29.46 2.23 51.78
N LYS A 524 -30.64 2.84 51.65
CA LYS A 524 -30.91 4.28 51.64
C LYS A 524 -30.17 4.95 52.81
N ARG A 525 -29.28 5.91 52.51
CA ARG A 525 -28.78 6.86 53.50
C ARG A 525 -29.38 8.23 53.25
N LYS A 526 -29.88 8.79 54.36
CA LYS A 526 -30.57 10.06 54.52
C LYS A 526 -29.66 11.24 54.21
N ALA A 527 -30.28 12.30 53.69
CA ALA A 527 -29.71 13.64 53.61
C ALA A 527 -29.42 14.23 55.00
N PRO A 528 -28.45 15.15 55.10
CA PRO A 528 -28.51 16.23 56.07
C PRO A 528 -28.51 17.61 55.39
N GLN A 529 -29.24 18.51 56.06
CA GLN A 529 -29.50 19.90 55.72
C GLN A 529 -28.25 20.79 55.81
N SER A 530 -28.10 21.65 54.80
CA SER A 530 -27.93 23.12 54.90
C SER A 530 -27.43 23.69 56.24
N GLN A 531 -26.20 24.23 56.24
CA GLN A 531 -25.88 25.51 56.90
C GLN A 531 -24.78 26.27 56.12
N GLN A 532 -25.13 27.51 55.75
CA GLN A 532 -24.31 28.73 55.60
C GLN A 532 -22.99 28.66 54.81
N GLU A 533 -23.03 29.23 53.60
CA GLU A 533 -21.84 29.56 52.81
C GLU A 533 -21.59 31.08 52.87
N GLU A 534 -20.44 31.44 53.42
CA GLU A 534 -19.87 32.79 53.49
C GLU A 534 -19.53 33.33 52.10
N VAL A 535 -19.89 34.59 51.86
CA VAL A 535 -19.58 35.35 50.66
C VAL A 535 -18.11 35.77 50.68
N LEU A 536 -17.29 35.17 49.81
CA LEU A 536 -15.92 35.63 49.51
C LEU A 536 -15.86 36.41 48.17
N PRO A 537 -15.01 37.45 48.07
CA PRO A 537 -15.04 38.42 46.98
C PRO A 537 -14.43 37.89 45.67
N LYS A 538 -15.04 38.32 44.56
CA LYS A 538 -14.65 38.04 43.17
C LYS A 538 -13.21 38.50 42.90
N ARG A 539 -12.35 37.55 42.55
CA ARG A 539 -10.97 37.78 42.10
C ARG A 539 -10.95 38.10 40.61
N GLN A 540 -10.35 39.24 40.26
CA GLN A 540 -10.18 39.75 38.90
C GLN A 540 -9.33 38.81 38.03
N LYS A 541 -9.75 38.69 36.76
CA LYS A 541 -9.19 37.83 35.72
C LYS A 541 -7.95 38.50 35.11
N THR A 542 -6.76 38.05 35.51
CA THR A 542 -5.49 38.41 34.87
C THR A 542 -5.19 37.50 33.68
N THR A 543 -4.86 38.15 32.57
CA THR A 543 -4.05 37.76 31.40
C THR A 543 -3.71 36.28 31.21
N GLU A 544 -4.21 35.69 30.11
CA GLU A 544 -3.98 34.31 29.69
C GLU A 544 -2.53 34.09 29.22
N GLU A 545 -1.74 33.35 30.00
CA GLU A 545 -0.50 32.73 29.53
C GLU A 545 -0.81 31.51 28.63
N PRO A 546 0.04 31.22 27.63
CA PRO A 546 -0.18 30.14 26.69
C PRO A 546 -0.27 28.78 27.42
N LYS A 547 -1.40 28.09 27.25
CA LYS A 547 -1.63 26.74 27.79
C LYS A 547 -0.56 25.78 27.24
N VAL A 548 0.43 25.48 28.07
CA VAL A 548 1.46 24.47 27.77
C VAL A 548 0.78 23.11 27.63
N VAL A 549 0.80 22.56 26.41
CA VAL A 549 0.20 21.25 26.10
C VAL A 549 0.99 20.14 26.79
N GLY A 550 0.27 19.29 27.53
CA GLY A 550 0.81 18.08 28.19
C GLY A 550 1.22 18.29 29.65
N THR A 551 0.25 18.67 30.50
CA THR A 551 0.42 18.82 31.97
C THR A 551 0.10 17.56 32.77
N SER A 552 -0.17 16.42 32.11
CA SER A 552 -0.43 15.19 32.84
C SER A 552 0.83 14.76 33.61
N LYS A 553 0.65 14.28 34.85
CA LYS A 553 1.76 13.81 35.71
C LYS A 553 2.66 12.80 34.99
N SER A 554 2.08 11.96 34.13
CA SER A 554 2.82 10.98 33.32
C SER A 554 3.66 11.62 32.21
N ALA A 555 3.18 12.67 31.56
CA ALA A 555 3.93 13.39 30.54
C ALA A 555 5.11 14.16 31.16
N THR A 556 4.91 14.79 32.31
CA THR A 556 5.99 15.46 33.06
C THR A 556 7.03 14.44 33.51
N TYR A 557 6.61 13.34 34.12
CA TYR A 557 7.52 12.27 34.54
C TYR A 557 8.34 11.69 33.37
N ALA A 558 7.72 11.49 32.19
CA ALA A 558 8.42 11.01 31.01
C ALA A 558 9.46 12.02 30.49
N ARG A 559 9.14 13.32 30.49
CA ARG A 559 10.09 14.39 30.13
C ARG A 559 11.27 14.42 31.11
N ASP A 560 11.00 14.43 32.41
CA ASP A 560 12.04 14.48 33.45
C ASP A 560 12.94 13.25 33.37
N THR A 561 12.35 12.08 33.14
CA THR A 561 13.11 10.83 32.95
C THR A 561 14.03 10.91 31.73
N ARG A 562 13.57 11.45 30.60
CA ARG A 562 14.43 11.64 29.41
C ARG A 562 15.56 12.63 29.67
N VAL A 563 15.29 13.70 30.42
CA VAL A 563 16.31 14.68 30.83
C VAL A 563 17.37 13.99 31.70
N GLN A 564 16.96 13.20 32.70
CA GLN A 564 17.89 12.45 33.56
C GLN A 564 18.72 11.42 32.79
N ILE A 565 18.14 10.69 31.83
CA ILE A 565 18.88 9.73 30.99
C ILE A 565 19.90 10.46 30.12
N LYS A 566 19.50 11.58 29.50
CA LYS A 566 20.40 12.39 28.66
C LYS A 566 21.53 13.01 29.49
N ALA A 567 21.26 13.36 30.74
CA ALA A 567 22.25 13.88 31.68
C ALA A 567 23.12 12.80 32.34
N GLY A 568 22.82 11.51 32.15
CA GLY A 568 23.51 10.41 32.83
C GLY A 568 23.22 10.31 34.33
N THR A 569 22.23 11.04 34.83
CA THR A 569 21.85 11.05 36.26
C THR A 569 20.71 10.09 36.59
N PHE A 570 20.16 9.40 35.60
CA PHE A 570 19.09 8.42 35.81
C PHE A 570 19.59 7.21 36.61
N ALA A 571 19.06 7.04 37.83
CA ALA A 571 19.41 5.92 38.69
C ALA A 571 18.80 4.61 38.18
N VAL A 572 19.62 3.78 37.54
CA VAL A 572 19.19 2.50 36.98
C VAL A 572 18.90 1.49 38.10
N VAL A 573 17.64 1.09 38.20
CA VAL A 573 17.22 0.04 39.14
C VAL A 573 17.55 -1.33 38.52
N ARG A 574 18.59 -2.00 39.06
CA ARG A 574 19.13 -3.26 38.50
C ARG A 574 18.10 -4.39 38.37
N THR A 575 17.14 -4.48 39.29
CA THR A 575 16.07 -5.49 39.23
C THR A 575 15.15 -5.27 38.04
N LYS A 576 14.67 -4.04 37.85
CA LYS A 576 13.84 -3.65 36.68
C LYS A 576 14.58 -3.82 35.36
N LEU A 577 15.88 -3.52 35.33
CA LEU A 577 16.71 -3.74 34.14
C LEU A 577 16.73 -5.22 33.74
N ARG A 578 16.91 -6.14 34.69
CA ARG A 578 16.90 -7.59 34.44
C ARG A 578 15.54 -8.09 33.96
N GLU A 579 14.45 -7.63 34.57
CA GLU A 579 13.09 -7.99 34.14
C GLU A 579 12.78 -7.52 32.73
N TRP A 580 13.13 -6.27 32.42
CA TRP A 580 12.97 -5.70 31.08
C TRP A 580 13.81 -6.44 30.02
N GLN A 581 15.08 -6.75 30.32
CA GLN A 581 15.94 -7.56 29.44
C GLN A 581 15.34 -8.96 29.23
N LYS A 582 14.82 -9.58 30.29
CA LYS A 582 14.15 -10.88 30.23
C LYS A 582 12.89 -10.81 29.35
N GLU A 583 12.07 -9.78 29.49
CA GLU A 583 10.86 -9.59 28.67
C GLU A 583 11.20 -9.41 27.19
N ILE A 584 12.21 -8.60 26.86
CA ILE A 584 12.65 -8.47 25.47
C ILE A 584 13.16 -9.79 24.90
N LYS A 585 13.96 -10.54 25.68
CA LYS A 585 14.48 -11.85 25.25
C LYS A 585 13.39 -12.91 25.00
N GLN A 586 12.17 -12.73 25.52
CA GLN A 586 11.05 -13.64 25.21
C GLN A 586 10.61 -13.56 23.74
N PHE A 587 10.80 -12.42 23.08
CA PHE A 587 10.41 -12.25 21.66
C PHE A 587 11.57 -11.87 20.73
N ASP A 588 12.77 -11.61 21.28
CA ASP A 588 14.02 -11.47 20.56
C ASP A 588 15.17 -12.13 21.35
N ALA A 589 15.29 -13.46 21.21
CA ALA A 589 16.26 -14.27 21.96
C ALA A 589 17.72 -13.81 21.77
N LYS A 590 18.02 -13.15 20.63
CA LYS A 590 19.35 -12.66 20.27
C LYS A 590 19.54 -11.15 20.53
N ALA A 591 18.62 -10.51 21.26
CA ALA A 591 18.76 -9.10 21.61
C ALA A 591 20.01 -8.84 22.47
N GLU A 592 20.78 -7.81 22.10
CA GLU A 592 21.93 -7.33 22.87
C GLU A 592 21.55 -6.03 23.62
N PHE A 593 22.15 -5.81 24.79
CA PHE A 593 21.86 -4.68 25.66
C PHE A 593 23.17 -3.98 26.03
N LYS A 594 23.13 -2.65 26.13
CA LYS A 594 24.23 -1.90 26.74
C LYS A 594 24.17 -2.08 28.27
N VAL A 595 25.35 -2.15 28.90
CA VAL A 595 25.46 -2.26 30.35
C VAL A 595 24.91 -0.97 30.96
N ASP A 596 24.02 -1.10 31.96
CA ASP A 596 23.38 0.00 32.67
C ASP A 596 22.63 1.01 31.78
N ASP A 597 22.10 0.57 30.64
CA ASP A 597 21.34 1.41 29.70
C ASP A 597 19.92 0.84 29.48
N PRO A 598 18.89 1.42 30.13
CA PRO A 598 17.52 0.91 30.06
C PRO A 598 16.74 1.39 28.82
N VAL A 599 17.38 2.08 27.86
CA VAL A 599 16.72 2.63 26.66
C VAL A 599 17.28 2.10 25.35
N ASN A 600 18.49 1.52 25.33
CA ASN A 600 19.08 0.99 24.10
C ASN A 600 19.05 -0.55 24.06
N VAL A 601 18.39 -1.08 23.03
CA VAL A 601 18.36 -2.52 22.72
C VAL A 601 18.80 -2.75 21.28
N ARG A 602 19.69 -3.71 21.05
CA ARG A 602 20.07 -4.14 19.70
C ARG A 602 19.16 -5.27 19.25
N CYS A 603 18.54 -5.12 18.09
CA CYS A 603 17.71 -6.17 17.50
C CYS A 603 18.57 -7.37 17.07
N GLY A 604 18.23 -8.56 17.57
CA GLY A 604 18.92 -9.79 17.23
C GLY A 604 18.72 -10.25 15.78
N ARG A 605 17.68 -9.75 15.10
CA ARG A 605 17.38 -10.04 13.68
C ARG A 605 18.09 -9.09 12.72
N CYS A 606 17.98 -7.78 12.91
CA CYS A 606 18.55 -6.79 11.97
C CYS A 606 19.89 -6.19 12.42
N GLY A 607 20.35 -6.48 13.64
CA GLY A 607 21.63 -5.99 14.16
C GLY A 607 21.68 -4.48 14.48
N ASN A 608 20.59 -3.74 14.27
CA ASN A 608 20.54 -2.30 14.56
C ASN A 608 20.20 -2.02 16.03
N TRP A 609 20.79 -0.95 16.57
CA TRP A 609 20.44 -0.41 17.88
C TRP A 609 19.17 0.43 17.80
N TYR A 610 18.22 0.16 18.69
CA TYR A 610 16.99 0.91 18.86
C TYR A 610 17.01 1.65 20.18
N ASN A 611 16.80 2.96 20.10
CA ASN A 611 16.62 3.83 21.25
C ASN A 611 15.12 3.94 21.56
N MET A 612 14.74 3.63 22.78
CA MET A 612 13.36 3.67 23.24
C MET A 612 13.06 5.00 23.90
N SER A 613 11.83 5.48 23.73
CA SER A 613 11.42 6.81 24.21
C SER A 613 11.52 6.98 25.71
N ASP A 614 11.36 5.89 26.47
CA ASP A 614 11.36 5.89 27.93
C ASP A 614 11.97 4.57 28.45
N PRO A 615 12.57 4.54 29.64
CA PRO A 615 13.29 3.39 30.16
C PRO A 615 12.34 2.22 30.45
N TYR A 616 12.84 1.00 30.24
CA TYR A 616 12.13 -0.25 30.52
C TYR A 616 10.85 -0.52 29.70
N ILE A 617 10.57 0.26 28.65
CA ILE A 617 9.45 -0.04 27.75
C ILE A 617 9.86 -1.12 26.74
N THR A 618 8.99 -2.07 26.40
CA THR A 618 9.28 -3.13 25.39
C THR A 618 8.59 -2.92 24.04
N ARG A 619 7.54 -2.09 24.01
CA ARG A 619 6.65 -1.90 22.86
C ARG A 619 7.34 -1.40 21.57
N PRO A 620 8.28 -0.43 21.60
CA PRO A 620 8.99 0.00 20.39
C PRO A 620 9.77 -1.13 19.73
N HIS A 621 10.48 -1.95 20.52
CA HIS A 621 11.25 -3.09 20.03
C HIS A 621 10.33 -4.16 19.41
N ARG A 622 9.21 -4.47 20.09
CA ARG A 622 8.20 -5.40 19.56
C ARG A 622 7.58 -4.89 18.25
N ARG A 623 7.25 -3.60 18.16
CA ARG A 623 6.75 -2.98 16.93
C ARG A 623 7.77 -3.07 15.81
N HIS A 624 9.04 -2.84 16.12
CA HIS A 624 10.12 -3.02 15.16
C HIS A 624 10.17 -4.46 14.63
N LEU A 625 10.19 -5.46 15.51
CA LEU A 625 10.24 -6.88 15.13
C LEU A 625 9.03 -7.33 14.29
N ASN A 626 7.84 -6.80 14.60
CA ASN A 626 6.60 -7.19 13.94
C ASN A 626 6.32 -6.47 12.61
N GLY A 627 7.04 -5.38 12.29
CA GLY A 627 6.69 -4.57 11.12
C GLY A 627 7.85 -3.96 10.34
N ASN A 628 8.93 -3.56 11.01
CA ASN A 628 10.00 -2.76 10.38
C ASN A 628 11.37 -3.46 10.39
N CYS A 629 11.44 -4.68 10.91
CA CYS A 629 12.69 -5.43 11.01
C CYS A 629 13.05 -6.04 9.65
N LYS A 630 13.99 -5.40 8.95
CA LYS A 630 14.43 -5.82 7.61
C LYS A 630 15.26 -7.11 7.57
N GLY A 631 15.48 -7.81 8.68
CA GLY A 631 16.07 -9.16 8.74
C GLY A 631 17.52 -9.34 8.23
N ASN A 632 18.06 -8.38 7.48
CA ASN A 632 19.36 -8.48 6.82
C ASN A 632 20.53 -8.05 7.72
N GLY A 633 20.40 -8.23 9.04
CA GLY A 633 21.46 -7.87 9.97
C GLY A 633 22.72 -8.67 9.68
N SER A 634 23.79 -7.99 9.29
CA SER A 634 25.13 -8.56 9.26
C SER A 634 25.41 -9.18 10.63
N LYS A 635 25.73 -10.48 10.65
CA LYS A 635 26.16 -11.16 11.88
C LYS A 635 27.26 -10.31 12.52
N SER A 636 27.12 -9.95 13.79
CA SER A 636 28.19 -9.23 14.47
C SER A 636 29.47 -10.08 14.40
N LEU A 637 30.62 -9.44 14.16
CA LEU A 637 31.91 -10.15 14.03
C LEU A 637 32.16 -11.06 15.25
N VAL A 638 31.70 -10.62 16.43
CA VAL A 638 31.75 -11.35 17.70
C VAL A 638 30.80 -12.56 17.73
N GLY A 639 29.62 -12.46 17.13
CA GLY A 639 28.68 -13.58 16.97
C GLY A 639 29.20 -14.65 16.01
N MET A 640 29.91 -14.26 14.93
CA MET A 640 30.55 -15.23 14.02
C MET A 640 31.73 -15.97 14.67
N LEU A 641 32.43 -15.34 15.61
CA LEU A 641 33.54 -15.95 16.37
C LEU A 641 33.07 -16.88 17.49
N LYS A 642 31.91 -16.63 18.11
CA LYS A 642 31.40 -17.42 19.24
C LYS A 642 30.60 -18.66 18.85
N ASP A 643 29.91 -18.65 17.71
CA ASP A 643 29.02 -19.75 17.33
C ASP A 643 29.77 -21.00 16.79
N GLY A 644 31.10 -20.96 16.65
CA GLY A 644 31.93 -22.14 16.29
C GLY A 644 31.54 -22.83 14.98
N THR A 645 30.61 -22.26 14.20
CA THR A 645 29.92 -22.93 13.09
C THR A 645 30.64 -22.71 11.77
N TRP A 646 31.81 -22.07 11.77
CA TRP A 646 32.73 -22.10 10.63
C TRP A 646 33.66 -23.31 10.73
N LYS A 647 33.09 -24.52 10.82
CA LYS A 647 33.76 -25.75 10.38
C LYS A 647 33.46 -25.97 8.90
N GLY A 648 33.81 -25.00 8.08
CA GLY A 648 34.04 -25.28 6.67
C GLY A 648 35.25 -26.20 6.63
N LYS A 649 35.05 -27.47 6.24
CA LYS A 649 36.16 -28.30 5.79
C LYS A 649 36.84 -27.50 4.69
N ALA A 650 38.01 -26.95 4.99
CA ALA A 650 38.92 -26.45 3.99
C ALA A 650 39.35 -27.67 3.18
N THR A 651 38.59 -28.01 2.14
CA THR A 651 39.18 -28.66 0.98
C THR A 651 40.18 -27.65 0.46
N ALA A 652 41.47 -27.92 0.71
CA ALA A 652 42.57 -27.24 0.07
C ALA A 652 42.39 -27.45 -1.44
N SER A 653 41.64 -26.56 -2.09
CA SER A 653 41.67 -26.43 -3.53
C SER A 653 43.09 -26.00 -3.85
N LYS A 654 43.82 -26.91 -4.49
CA LYS A 654 45.12 -26.67 -5.10
C LYS A 654 45.05 -25.30 -5.79
N GLU A 655 45.85 -24.36 -5.30
CA GLU A 655 45.95 -23.01 -5.84
C GLU A 655 46.51 -23.17 -7.27
N VAL A 656 45.60 -23.16 -8.24
CA VAL A 656 45.98 -23.03 -9.65
C VAL A 656 46.25 -21.55 -9.81
N GLU A 657 47.52 -21.16 -9.85
CA GLU A 657 47.96 -19.84 -10.32
C GLU A 657 47.53 -19.67 -11.79
N SER A 658 46.25 -19.33 -11.98
CA SER A 658 45.77 -18.74 -13.22
C SER A 658 46.44 -17.38 -13.34
N LYS A 659 47.39 -17.24 -14.27
CA LYS A 659 47.99 -15.94 -14.64
C LYS A 659 47.00 -14.98 -15.29
N GLU A 660 45.78 -15.44 -15.57
CA GLU A 660 44.72 -14.61 -16.12
C GLU A 660 43.84 -14.04 -14.99
N PRO A 661 43.58 -12.72 -14.99
CA PRO A 661 42.66 -12.12 -14.04
C PRO A 661 41.27 -12.72 -14.20
N CYS A 662 40.57 -12.96 -13.09
CA CYS A 662 39.20 -13.46 -13.10
C CYS A 662 38.33 -12.60 -14.04
N PRO A 663 37.62 -13.21 -15.02
CA PRO A 663 36.82 -12.46 -16.01
C PRO A 663 35.61 -11.73 -15.41
N GLY A 664 35.39 -11.90 -14.10
CA GLY A 664 34.26 -11.31 -13.37
C GLY A 664 32.98 -12.10 -13.56
N LEU A 665 31.92 -11.61 -12.92
CA LEU A 665 30.56 -12.06 -13.14
C LEU A 665 29.88 -11.10 -14.12
N SER A 666 29.19 -11.64 -15.11
CA SER A 666 28.54 -10.92 -16.21
C SER A 666 27.08 -11.32 -16.35
N GLU A 667 26.31 -10.51 -17.06
CA GLU A 667 24.91 -10.80 -17.39
C GLU A 667 24.73 -12.19 -18.03
N ARG A 668 25.70 -12.62 -18.85
CA ARG A 668 25.70 -13.95 -19.48
C ARG A 668 25.70 -15.10 -18.47
N GLN A 669 26.30 -14.90 -17.29
CA GLN A 669 26.34 -15.89 -16.22
C GLN A 669 25.15 -15.74 -15.28
N ASN A 670 24.65 -14.52 -15.07
CA ASN A 670 23.45 -14.29 -14.28
C ASN A 670 22.74 -12.99 -14.72
N PRO A 671 21.48 -13.09 -15.22
CA PRO A 671 20.74 -11.94 -15.74
C PRO A 671 20.38 -10.89 -14.67
N LEU A 672 20.58 -11.19 -13.38
CA LEU A 672 20.34 -10.25 -12.28
C LEU A 672 21.54 -9.33 -12.01
N ILE A 673 22.68 -9.53 -12.65
CA ILE A 673 23.89 -8.73 -12.42
C ILE A 673 23.73 -7.26 -12.84
N PRO A 674 23.13 -6.94 -14.01
CA PRO A 674 22.80 -5.56 -14.34
C PRO A 674 21.90 -4.90 -13.28
N LEU A 675 20.86 -5.61 -12.83
CA LEU A 675 19.95 -5.12 -11.79
C LEU A 675 20.66 -4.90 -10.44
N TYR A 676 21.62 -5.75 -10.07
CA TYR A 676 22.44 -5.57 -8.87
C TYR A 676 23.33 -4.33 -9.01
N CYS A 677 24.01 -4.17 -10.14
CA CYS A 677 24.85 -3.01 -10.44
C CYS A 677 24.05 -1.70 -10.43
N ASP A 678 22.83 -1.69 -10.96
CA ASP A 678 21.96 -0.50 -10.96
C ASP A 678 21.44 -0.11 -9.58
N ARG A 679 21.25 -1.10 -8.70
CA ARG A 679 20.73 -0.88 -7.34
C ARG A 679 21.82 -0.51 -6.34
N THR A 680 23.05 -0.97 -6.57
CA THR A 680 24.14 -0.78 -5.61
C THR A 680 24.91 0.50 -5.92
N GLY A 681 24.94 1.43 -4.96
CA GLY A 681 25.81 2.61 -5.05
C GLY A 681 27.30 2.29 -4.79
N ALA A 682 27.65 1.02 -4.57
CA ALA A 682 29.04 0.61 -4.34
C ALA A 682 29.78 0.47 -5.68
N VAL A 683 30.93 1.11 -5.81
CA VAL A 683 31.81 0.99 -7.00
C VAL A 683 32.64 -0.30 -7.00
N GLY A 684 32.61 -1.07 -5.91
CA GLY A 684 33.38 -2.30 -5.73
C GLY A 684 33.38 -2.75 -4.27
N GLY A 685 34.18 -3.77 -3.95
CA GLY A 685 34.30 -4.27 -2.59
C GLY A 685 35.54 -5.11 -2.33
N GLY A 686 35.70 -5.53 -1.08
CA GLY A 686 36.84 -6.32 -0.61
C GLY A 686 38.11 -5.52 -0.29
N ALA A 687 38.07 -4.18 -0.38
CA ALA A 687 39.15 -3.33 0.12
C ALA A 687 39.13 -3.21 1.64
N ARG A 688 40.25 -2.76 2.22
CA ARG A 688 40.33 -2.37 3.62
C ARG A 688 39.44 -1.16 3.89
N SER A 689 39.04 -0.97 5.15
CA SER A 689 38.21 0.17 5.54
C SER A 689 38.95 1.49 5.36
N VAL A 690 38.23 2.57 5.04
CA VAL A 690 38.81 3.92 4.93
C VAL A 690 39.49 4.37 6.23
N THR A 691 39.04 3.89 7.38
CA THR A 691 39.66 4.18 8.67
C THR A 691 41.06 3.57 8.76
N LYS A 692 41.20 2.28 8.42
CA LYS A 692 42.50 1.60 8.45
C LYS A 692 43.49 2.18 7.43
N ILE A 693 42.98 2.57 6.26
CA ILE A 693 43.79 3.24 5.24
C ILE A 693 44.20 4.65 5.72
N ALA A 694 43.32 5.38 6.40
CA ALA A 694 43.64 6.68 6.98
C ALA A 694 44.70 6.60 8.08
N GLU A 695 44.59 5.62 8.98
CA GLU A 695 45.57 5.34 10.04
C GLU A 695 46.95 5.04 9.45
N GLU A 696 47.02 4.22 8.40
CA GLU A 696 48.28 3.88 7.72
C GLU A 696 48.89 5.07 6.97
N MET A 697 48.06 5.88 6.30
CA MET A 697 48.54 7.01 5.49
C MET A 697 48.89 8.26 6.32
N TYR A 698 48.29 8.42 7.50
CA TYR A 698 48.37 9.67 8.28
C TYR A 698 48.66 9.49 9.78
N GLY A 699 48.79 8.26 10.28
CA GLY A 699 49.15 7.92 11.67
C GLY A 699 48.01 7.27 12.46
N GLU A 700 48.35 6.42 13.44
CA GLU A 700 47.42 5.52 14.15
C GLU A 700 46.26 6.21 14.89
N GLU A 701 46.40 7.48 15.28
CA GLU A 701 45.33 8.24 15.94
C GLU A 701 44.41 8.97 14.95
N THR A 702 44.63 8.81 13.64
CA THR A 702 43.93 9.60 12.63
C THR A 702 42.54 9.06 12.31
N ILE A 703 41.53 9.78 12.78
CA ILE A 703 40.13 9.48 12.45
C ILE A 703 39.81 10.04 11.05
N PHE A 704 39.39 9.18 10.10
CA PHE A 704 39.04 9.58 8.72
C PHE A 704 38.12 10.82 8.62
N LYS A 705 37.22 11.01 9.60
CA LYS A 705 36.32 12.19 9.63
C LYS A 705 37.04 13.52 9.82
N LEU A 706 38.19 13.52 10.52
CA LEU A 706 38.99 14.70 10.83
C LEU A 706 40.00 15.06 9.74
N LEU A 707 40.20 14.17 8.76
CA LEU A 707 41.03 14.44 7.59
C LEU A 707 40.48 15.62 6.77
N SER A 708 41.38 16.38 6.15
CA SER A 708 41.00 17.37 5.14
C SER A 708 40.36 16.69 3.92
N ASP A 709 39.60 17.44 3.12
CA ASP A 709 38.92 16.87 1.94
C ASP A 709 39.91 16.25 0.95
N GLN A 710 41.09 16.87 0.79
CA GLN A 710 42.15 16.33 -0.08
C GLN A 710 42.71 15.00 0.45
N GLN A 711 42.88 14.88 1.76
CA GLN A 711 43.31 13.62 2.40
C GLN A 711 42.22 12.54 2.28
N LYS A 712 40.94 12.91 2.48
CA LYS A 712 39.80 12.00 2.28
C LYS A 712 39.72 11.47 0.85
N ILE A 713 40.01 12.31 -0.15
CA ILE A 713 40.10 11.90 -1.56
C ILE A 713 41.20 10.86 -1.73
N ARG A 714 42.41 11.09 -1.21
CA ARG A 714 43.54 10.15 -1.31
C ARG A 714 43.25 8.80 -0.65
N VAL A 715 42.62 8.79 0.53
CA VAL A 715 42.20 7.54 1.21
C VAL A 715 41.16 6.77 0.40
N ARG A 716 40.16 7.45 -0.18
CA ARG A 716 39.15 6.81 -1.04
C ARG A 716 39.76 6.28 -2.33
N GLU A 717 40.75 6.98 -2.90
CA GLU A 717 41.47 6.51 -4.08
C GLU A 717 42.26 5.23 -3.76
N ARG A 718 42.99 5.22 -2.64
CA ARG A 718 43.69 4.03 -2.18
C ARG A 718 42.74 2.87 -1.92
N GLN A 719 41.58 3.14 -1.30
CA GLN A 719 40.55 2.13 -1.11
C GLN A 719 40.04 1.58 -2.45
N ARG A 720 39.82 2.44 -3.46
CA ARG A 720 39.38 2.01 -4.79
C ARG A 720 40.43 1.12 -5.47
N ILE A 721 41.72 1.44 -5.33
CA ILE A 721 42.84 0.62 -5.80
C ILE A 721 42.83 -0.76 -5.12
N GLU A 722 42.53 -0.82 -3.82
CA GLU A 722 42.50 -2.06 -3.03
C GLU A 722 41.23 -2.92 -3.22
N HIS A 723 40.26 -2.49 -4.04
CA HIS A 723 39.07 -3.30 -4.32
C HIS A 723 39.44 -4.62 -5.01
N ARG A 724 39.00 -5.73 -4.42
CA ARG A 724 39.19 -7.08 -4.98
C ARG A 724 38.25 -7.38 -6.14
N TRP A 725 37.15 -6.65 -6.22
CA TRP A 725 36.21 -6.67 -7.33
C TRP A 725 35.62 -5.28 -7.52
N ARG A 726 35.28 -4.94 -8.76
CA ARG A 726 34.72 -3.64 -9.14
C ARG A 726 33.42 -3.85 -9.89
N ASN A 727 32.46 -2.97 -9.65
CA ASN A 727 31.28 -2.87 -10.49
C ASN A 727 31.66 -2.01 -11.69
N VAL A 728 31.86 -2.65 -12.84
CA VAL A 728 32.12 -1.95 -14.09
C VAL A 728 30.80 -1.90 -14.83
N GLN A 729 30.09 -0.76 -14.76
CA GLN A 729 29.08 -0.45 -15.76
C GLN A 729 29.85 -0.15 -17.04
N ARG A 730 29.62 -0.92 -18.11
CA ARG A 730 30.14 -0.53 -19.42
C ARG A 730 29.45 0.79 -19.77
N GLU A 731 30.22 1.87 -19.85
CA GLU A 731 29.77 3.07 -20.54
C GLU A 731 29.46 2.64 -21.98
N HIS A 732 28.20 2.81 -22.37
CA HIS A 732 27.71 2.48 -23.71
C HIS A 732 28.08 3.56 -24.71
#